data_AF-A0A349YKY8-F1
#
_entry.id   AF-A0A349YKY8-F1
#
_cell.length_a   1.000
_cell.length_b   1.000
_cell.length_c   1.000
_cell.angle_alpha   90.00
_cell.angle_beta   90.00
_cell.angle_gamma   90.00
#
_symmetry.space_group_name_H-M   'P 1'
#
loop_
_entity.id
_entity.type
_entity.pdbx_description
1 polymer ?
#
loop_
_entity_poly.entity_id
_entity_poly.type
_entity_poly.pdbx_seq_one_letter_code
_entity_poly.pdbx_strand_id
1 'polypeptide(L)'
;MRQYKKVISKFLICAMAASMMPVPAVSNNVSAAKVAVASLTQENGRVNLFTGPKESTAWSQVVTFDSVRNNGSFDNDIIKKGGYFEANVTGDPDDIQMIFQSWTGGAGWAVVIPSEIITNADGSKLVRFTYDDIAAVYGDRFDLIDRIYFNTTWKAITLNSIDYVMENAPVQTPTVPSETPAESTEPSQSTAPVESIEPSKSVEPVESIEPSQTVEPVKSEAPVVSVAPAKDSVNLFTGENVLTANTTSGKISSKKNGGTLDPSIINQDGYFSVHFKGSRNAATLVFSSWTGGAGWATVSATAIKRNGYNDFTAIFSYDTIAKAYGDDFSNLDVIYFVASSNPYTIYSVDYVTSGVEAAIADCAVKIPPTAAPSYVPGELQERTCKADENHVKVMGRTFTDANGSRCLNNLCSGVEFSFTGTKASIDVQAVSNENKDHLGRIAIYVNDKLVVDNLIDKLNKTYDFFESEEEQTVSVKIMRLSESAYIPFAIDSINTTSTAEIQPTAVKSRKIEFIGDSITCGYGVDDQSTTSHWSTSNSDGSKAFAYKTAQKLGAEYSMFAASGFGVISGYTGGDINTLQTIPQYYGSQGFSWYTLPNGKKATDIAWNFDVDEPDAIVINLGTNDSSYTKNDEAKKAAFVEKYVDFLKQIRSKNPTATIFCTLGTMGQDLYPQVEEAVASYSKETGDNNITSLEFDVQNMNDGVCVDWHPTEATHEKASDTLADYMSYVMGW
;
A
#
# COMPACT_ATOMS: atom_id res chain seq x y z
N MET A 1 9.62 15.83 36.07
CA MET A 1 10.06 16.28 34.73
C MET A 1 9.24 15.47 33.74
N ARG A 2 8.11 15.92 33.18
CA ARG A 2 7.84 17.21 32.51
C ARG A 2 8.82 17.44 31.36
N GLN A 3 8.34 17.23 30.13
CA GLN A 3 8.54 18.01 28.90
C GLN A 3 8.91 17.18 27.63
N TYR A 4 8.19 17.52 26.53
CA TYR A 4 8.39 17.20 25.09
C TYR A 4 8.17 15.73 24.67
N LYS A 5 7.16 15.30 23.89
CA LYS A 5 6.34 15.86 22.79
C LYS A 5 7.12 16.52 21.65
N LYS A 6 7.25 15.76 20.55
CA LYS A 6 7.15 16.10 19.11
C LYS A 6 7.86 14.93 18.38
N VAL A 7 7.26 14.22 17.44
CA VAL A 7 7.01 14.66 16.05
C VAL A 7 6.11 13.61 15.37
N ILE A 8 5.09 14.10 14.64
CA ILE A 8 4.35 13.49 13.52
C ILE A 8 3.58 12.18 13.77
N SER A 9 2.25 12.27 13.71
CA SER A 9 1.37 11.16 13.29
C SER A 9 -0.04 11.74 13.11
N LYS A 10 -0.39 12.06 11.86
CA LYS A 10 -1.73 12.48 11.45
C LYS A 10 -2.15 11.57 10.29
N PHE A 11 -3.42 11.12 10.35
CA PHE A 11 -4.24 10.47 9.30
C PHE A 11 -4.06 8.94 9.09
N LEU A 12 -5.12 8.13 8.89
CA LEU A 12 -6.50 8.33 8.36
C LEU A 12 -7.40 7.11 8.83
N ILE A 13 -8.67 6.95 8.31
CA ILE A 13 -9.50 5.69 8.09
C ILE A 13 -10.78 5.47 8.94
N CYS A 14 -11.98 5.05 8.47
CA CYS A 14 -12.48 4.50 7.18
C CYS A 14 -14.02 4.55 7.02
N ALA A 15 -14.48 3.96 5.90
CA ALA A 15 -15.81 3.84 5.35
C ALA A 15 -16.63 2.56 5.73
N MET A 16 -17.95 2.66 5.52
CA MET A 16 -18.97 1.70 5.03
C MET A 16 -19.47 0.43 5.80
N ALA A 17 -20.83 0.34 5.76
CA ALA A 17 -21.75 -0.81 5.56
C ALA A 17 -22.39 -1.55 6.76
N ALA A 18 -23.72 -1.47 6.87
CA ALA A 18 -24.58 -2.50 7.49
C ALA A 18 -26.04 -2.49 6.93
N SER A 19 -26.41 -3.63 6.31
CA SER A 19 -27.70 -4.35 6.19
C SER A 19 -29.08 -3.63 6.09
N MET A 20 -29.88 -4.17 5.15
CA MET A 20 -31.30 -3.90 4.83
C MET A 20 -32.32 -4.12 5.96
N MET A 21 -33.36 -3.26 6.04
CA MET A 21 -34.82 -3.57 6.08
C MET A 21 -35.63 -2.26 5.80
N PRO A 22 -36.86 -2.32 5.23
CA PRO A 22 -37.57 -1.15 4.69
C PRO A 22 -38.53 -0.50 5.71
N VAL A 23 -38.50 0.83 5.83
CA VAL A 23 -39.45 1.63 6.65
C VAL A 23 -39.76 2.94 5.89
N PRO A 24 -41.02 3.44 5.91
CA PRO A 24 -41.67 4.02 4.73
C PRO A 24 -41.40 5.52 4.54
N ALA A 25 -41.76 6.01 3.35
CA ALA A 25 -41.78 7.42 2.97
C ALA A 25 -42.42 8.30 4.05
N VAL A 26 -41.61 9.13 4.70
CA VAL A 26 -42.08 10.28 5.47
C VAL A 26 -41.87 11.52 4.61
N SER A 27 -42.96 12.17 4.27
CA SER A 27 -42.99 13.45 3.56
C SER A 27 -42.24 14.52 4.35
N ASN A 28 -41.16 15.08 3.80
CA ASN A 28 -40.56 16.31 4.30
C ASN A 28 -41.41 17.50 3.86
N ASN A 29 -42.49 17.77 4.62
CA ASN A 29 -43.03 19.10 4.77
C ASN A 29 -42.60 19.60 6.15
N VAL A 30 -41.47 20.32 6.21
CA VAL A 30 -41.19 21.23 7.31
C VAL A 30 -40.83 22.58 6.71
N SER A 31 -41.62 23.56 7.11
CA SER A 31 -41.57 24.94 6.69
C SER A 31 -40.22 25.60 6.95
N ALA A 32 -39.88 26.56 6.08
CA ALA A 32 -38.87 27.55 6.33
C ALA A 32 -39.18 28.29 7.65
N ALA A 33 -38.51 27.90 8.73
CA ALA A 33 -38.48 28.69 9.94
C ALA A 33 -37.55 29.88 9.68
N LYS A 34 -38.17 31.06 9.47
CA LYS A 34 -37.49 32.35 9.63
C LYS A 34 -36.92 32.40 11.05
N VAL A 35 -35.62 32.17 11.19
CA VAL A 35 -34.91 32.49 12.43
C VAL A 35 -34.82 34.00 12.53
N ALA A 36 -35.23 34.52 13.68
CA ALA A 36 -35.35 35.93 13.97
C ALA A 36 -34.00 36.64 13.90
N VAL A 37 -34.04 37.84 13.35
CA VAL A 37 -32.95 38.82 13.31
C VAL A 37 -32.50 39.13 14.74
N ALA A 38 -31.34 38.59 15.14
CA ALA A 38 -30.52 39.23 16.16
C ALA A 38 -29.66 40.26 15.44
N SER A 39 -29.86 41.53 15.77
CA SER A 39 -29.07 42.66 15.33
C SER A 39 -27.57 42.38 15.41
N LEU A 40 -26.86 42.59 14.30
CA LEU A 40 -25.40 42.65 14.24
C LEU A 40 -24.91 43.80 15.13
N THR A 41 -24.67 43.52 16.40
CA THR A 41 -24.00 44.46 17.31
C THR A 41 -22.52 44.40 17.02
N GLN A 42 -22.00 45.46 16.41
CA GLN A 42 -20.58 45.74 16.25
C GLN A 42 -19.97 46.08 17.61
N GLU A 43 -19.89 45.11 18.51
CA GLU A 43 -19.10 45.23 19.74
C GLU A 43 -17.68 44.71 19.46
N ASN A 44 -16.70 45.60 19.58
CA ASN A 44 -15.27 45.27 19.65
C ASN A 44 -14.66 44.47 18.47
N GLY A 45 -15.06 44.76 17.23
CA GLY A 45 -14.41 44.16 16.05
C GLY A 45 -14.75 42.69 15.82
N ARG A 46 -15.84 42.18 16.40
CA ARG A 46 -16.35 40.81 16.22
C ARG A 46 -17.70 40.82 15.51
N VAL A 47 -17.89 39.90 14.56
CA VAL A 47 -19.13 39.68 13.79
C VAL A 47 -19.60 38.26 14.03
N ASN A 48 -20.75 38.09 14.69
CA ASN A 48 -21.32 36.76 14.92
C ASN A 48 -22.00 36.22 13.66
N LEU A 49 -21.61 35.01 13.24
CA LEU A 49 -22.19 34.30 12.10
C LEU A 49 -23.14 33.19 12.54
N PHE A 50 -22.85 32.57 13.69
CA PHE A 50 -23.64 31.48 14.24
C PHE A 50 -23.53 31.43 15.77
N THR A 51 -24.65 31.14 16.43
CA THR A 51 -24.72 30.91 17.87
C THR A 51 -25.69 29.77 18.18
N GLY A 52 -25.29 28.86 19.06
CA GLY A 52 -26.11 27.76 19.57
C GLY A 52 -25.50 26.39 19.28
N PRO A 53 -25.77 25.36 20.10
CA PRO A 53 -25.21 24.04 19.88
C PRO A 53 -25.81 23.42 18.60
N LYS A 54 -24.95 22.99 17.69
CA LYS A 54 -25.31 22.18 16.54
C LYS A 54 -24.43 20.94 16.49
N GLU A 55 -25.04 19.81 16.78
CA GLU A 55 -24.41 18.50 16.69
C GLU A 55 -24.22 18.10 15.22
N SER A 56 -23.17 17.33 14.99
CA SER A 56 -22.76 16.89 13.68
C SER A 56 -22.37 15.42 13.71
N THR A 57 -22.46 14.74 12.57
CA THR A 57 -21.85 13.42 12.37
C THR A 57 -20.53 13.57 11.63
N ALA A 58 -19.74 12.50 11.54
CA ALA A 58 -18.63 12.47 10.57
C ALA A 58 -19.15 12.80 9.16
N TRP A 59 -18.31 13.44 8.35
CA TRP A 59 -18.58 13.87 6.97
C TRP A 59 -19.78 14.81 6.80
N SER A 60 -19.98 15.74 7.74
CA SER A 60 -21.15 16.62 7.71
C SER A 60 -20.80 18.09 7.48
N GLN A 61 -21.69 18.76 6.75
CA GLN A 61 -21.75 20.22 6.67
C GLN A 61 -22.49 20.72 7.90
N VAL A 62 -21.74 21.18 8.90
CA VAL A 62 -22.31 21.54 10.20
C VAL A 62 -23.15 22.81 10.05
N VAL A 63 -22.60 23.86 9.42
CA VAL A 63 -23.36 25.06 9.04
C VAL A 63 -22.92 25.58 7.68
N THR A 64 -23.83 26.28 7.02
CA THR A 64 -23.64 26.87 5.70
C THR A 64 -24.11 28.32 5.72
N PHE A 65 -23.32 29.18 5.11
CA PHE A 65 -23.59 30.61 5.01
C PHE A 65 -23.60 31.02 3.54
N ASP A 66 -24.80 31.29 3.03
CA ASP A 66 -24.96 31.91 1.72
C ASP A 66 -24.59 33.39 1.80
N SER A 67 -23.86 33.88 0.78
CA SER A 67 -23.55 35.30 0.68
C SER A 67 -24.82 36.13 0.44
N VAL A 68 -24.79 37.43 0.78
CA VAL A 68 -25.89 38.37 0.49
C VAL A 68 -26.26 38.38 -1.01
N ARG A 69 -25.29 38.14 -1.90
CA ARG A 69 -25.52 38.01 -3.34
C ARG A 69 -26.41 36.81 -3.71
N ASN A 70 -26.40 35.77 -2.88
CA ASN A 70 -27.18 34.54 -3.06
C ASN A 70 -28.36 34.45 -2.08
N ASN A 71 -28.96 35.60 -1.73
CA ASN A 71 -30.08 35.71 -0.80
C ASN A 71 -29.80 35.16 0.61
N GLY A 72 -28.54 35.05 1.00
CA GLY A 72 -28.13 34.66 2.34
C GLY A 72 -27.84 35.84 3.26
N SER A 73 -27.31 35.55 4.44
CA SER A 73 -27.02 36.53 5.49
C SER A 73 -25.54 36.86 5.66
N PHE A 74 -24.65 36.23 4.88
CA PHE A 74 -23.22 36.43 4.99
C PHE A 74 -22.74 37.58 4.11
N ASP A 75 -22.22 38.64 4.73
CA ASP A 75 -21.60 39.74 4.02
C ASP A 75 -20.11 39.45 3.82
N ASN A 76 -19.71 39.29 2.56
CA ASN A 76 -18.30 39.02 2.20
C ASN A 76 -17.36 40.15 2.63
N ASP A 77 -17.88 41.38 2.78
CA ASP A 77 -17.05 42.55 3.11
C ASP A 77 -16.45 42.48 4.51
N ILE A 78 -16.93 41.59 5.38
CA ILE A 78 -16.34 41.40 6.71
C ILE A 78 -14.93 40.81 6.63
N ILE A 79 -14.59 40.07 5.56
CA ILE A 79 -13.27 39.46 5.40
C ILE A 79 -12.24 40.54 5.02
N LYS A 80 -11.44 40.96 6.00
CA LYS A 80 -10.40 41.98 5.87
C LYS A 80 -9.06 41.47 6.40
N LYS A 81 -7.97 41.99 5.81
CA LYS A 81 -6.60 41.64 6.22
C LYS A 81 -6.39 41.91 7.71
N GLY A 82 -5.80 40.92 8.41
CA GLY A 82 -5.60 40.96 9.86
C GLY A 82 -6.78 40.45 10.69
N GLY A 83 -7.85 39.94 10.06
CA GLY A 83 -8.93 39.24 10.75
C GLY A 83 -8.88 37.72 10.60
N TYR A 84 -9.78 37.02 11.29
CA TYR A 84 -9.91 35.56 11.26
C TYR A 84 -11.34 35.10 11.59
N PHE A 85 -11.74 33.94 11.07
CA PHE A 85 -12.91 33.23 11.58
C PHE A 85 -12.52 32.48 12.84
N GLU A 86 -13.40 32.47 13.84
CA GLU A 86 -13.21 31.79 15.11
C GLU A 86 -14.47 30.97 15.43
N ALA A 87 -14.30 29.65 15.59
CA ALA A 87 -15.38 28.74 15.94
C ALA A 87 -15.16 28.15 17.33
N ASN A 88 -16.18 28.16 18.18
CA ASN A 88 -16.17 27.43 19.45
C ASN A 88 -16.85 26.08 19.27
N VAL A 89 -16.13 24.99 19.52
CA VAL A 89 -16.59 23.62 19.33
C VAL A 89 -16.37 22.77 20.58
N THR A 90 -17.29 21.86 20.84
CA THR A 90 -17.12 20.77 21.82
C THR A 90 -16.90 19.47 21.06
N GLY A 91 -15.88 18.70 21.44
CA GLY A 91 -15.45 17.49 20.72
C GLY A 91 -14.03 17.64 20.17
N ASP A 92 -13.65 16.75 19.27
CA ASP A 92 -12.30 16.75 18.70
C ASP A 92 -12.27 17.55 17.39
N PRO A 93 -11.40 18.58 17.24
CA PRO A 93 -11.40 19.51 16.13
C PRO A 93 -10.46 19.03 15.02
N ASP A 94 -9.84 17.86 15.21
CA ASP A 94 -9.18 17.15 14.14
C ASP A 94 -10.19 17.04 13.00
N ASP A 95 -9.78 17.58 11.86
CA ASP A 95 -10.51 17.48 10.60
C ASP A 95 -11.75 18.39 10.47
N ILE A 96 -11.76 19.47 11.25
CA ILE A 96 -12.57 20.65 10.97
C ILE A 96 -11.96 21.43 9.80
N GLN A 97 -12.81 21.87 8.89
CA GLN A 97 -12.42 22.71 7.76
C GLN A 97 -13.49 23.76 7.44
N MET A 98 -13.05 24.90 6.91
CA MET A 98 -13.93 25.86 6.25
C MET A 98 -13.77 25.77 4.74
N ILE A 99 -14.88 25.84 4.02
CA ILE A 99 -14.87 25.75 2.56
C ILE A 99 -15.45 27.03 1.99
N PHE A 100 -14.69 27.71 1.13
CA PHE A 100 -15.07 28.93 0.44
C PHE A 100 -15.35 28.61 -1.01
N GLN A 101 -16.58 28.85 -1.45
CA GLN A 101 -17.04 28.48 -2.78
C GLN A 101 -17.40 29.73 -3.60
N SER A 102 -17.03 29.74 -4.89
CA SER A 102 -17.50 30.69 -5.89
C SER A 102 -17.92 29.99 -7.17
N TRP A 103 -19.13 30.29 -7.65
CA TRP A 103 -19.65 29.90 -8.97
C TRP A 103 -19.91 31.13 -9.86
N THR A 104 -19.59 32.34 -9.38
CA THR A 104 -19.74 33.62 -10.10
C THR A 104 -18.43 34.22 -10.64
N GLY A 105 -17.33 33.44 -10.63
CA GLY A 105 -16.08 33.80 -11.31
C GLY A 105 -14.81 33.90 -10.44
N GLY A 106 -14.78 33.30 -9.25
CA GLY A 106 -13.59 33.15 -8.39
C GLY A 106 -12.87 31.79 -8.52
N ALA A 107 -12.01 31.44 -7.54
CA ALA A 107 -11.19 30.21 -7.52
C ALA A 107 -11.97 28.87 -7.46
N GLY A 108 -13.29 28.88 -7.59
CA GLY A 108 -14.15 27.70 -7.55
C GLY A 108 -14.41 27.22 -6.12
N TRP A 109 -13.42 26.56 -5.52
CA TRP A 109 -13.50 25.98 -4.17
C TRP A 109 -12.15 26.09 -3.47
N ALA A 110 -12.11 26.62 -2.25
CA ALA A 110 -10.95 26.60 -1.37
C ALA A 110 -11.30 25.93 -0.05
N VAL A 111 -10.59 24.86 0.28
CA VAL A 111 -10.67 24.21 1.58
C VAL A 111 -9.56 24.76 2.46
N VAL A 112 -9.95 25.37 3.58
CA VAL A 112 -9.03 25.97 4.54
C VAL A 112 -9.11 25.17 5.82
N ILE A 113 -7.98 24.67 6.27
CA ILE A 113 -7.83 24.03 7.58
C ILE A 113 -7.46 25.09 8.63
N PRO A 114 -7.83 24.89 9.90
CA PRO A 114 -7.54 25.89 10.92
C PRO A 114 -6.04 25.99 11.19
N SER A 115 -5.55 27.22 11.34
CA SER A 115 -4.15 27.51 11.67
C SER A 115 -3.89 27.51 13.18
N GLU A 116 -4.93 27.69 13.99
CA GLU A 116 -4.80 27.68 15.45
C GLU A 116 -5.99 26.95 16.09
N ILE A 117 -5.68 26.12 17.09
CA ILE A 117 -6.65 25.42 17.91
C ILE A 117 -6.26 25.61 19.38
N ILE A 118 -7.10 26.31 20.13
CA ILE A 118 -6.89 26.59 21.56
C ILE A 118 -7.87 25.73 22.36
N THR A 119 -7.38 24.97 23.34
CA THR A 119 -8.25 24.20 24.25
C THR A 119 -8.54 25.00 25.50
N ASN A 120 -9.82 25.26 25.78
CA ASN A 120 -10.28 25.96 26.96
C ASN A 120 -10.28 25.04 28.19
N ALA A 121 -10.33 25.64 29.38
CA ALA A 121 -10.31 24.91 30.65
C ALA A 121 -11.52 23.97 30.86
N ASP A 122 -12.64 24.24 30.19
CA ASP A 122 -13.86 23.44 30.22
C ASP A 122 -13.87 22.29 29.18
N GLY A 123 -12.79 22.13 28.42
CA GLY A 123 -12.67 21.11 27.37
C GLY A 123 -13.26 21.51 26.02
N SER A 124 -13.91 22.68 25.90
CA SER A 124 -14.25 23.26 24.60
C SER A 124 -13.00 23.72 23.86
N LYS A 125 -13.08 23.85 22.54
CA LYS A 125 -11.96 24.21 21.68
C LYS A 125 -12.32 25.39 20.80
N LEU A 126 -11.41 26.33 20.71
CA LEU A 126 -11.49 27.52 19.87
C LEU A 126 -10.64 27.28 18.62
N VAL A 127 -11.27 27.35 17.45
CA VAL A 127 -10.65 26.96 16.17
C VAL A 127 -10.63 28.18 15.25
N ARG A 128 -9.45 28.54 14.73
CA ARG A 128 -9.25 29.78 13.96
C ARG A 128 -8.78 29.54 12.53
N PHE A 129 -9.33 30.33 11.61
CA PHE A 129 -8.97 30.38 10.18
C PHE A 129 -8.58 31.82 9.85
N THR A 130 -7.28 32.09 9.68
CA THR A 130 -6.81 33.47 9.47
C THR A 130 -7.06 33.94 8.05
N TYR A 131 -7.16 35.26 7.88
CA TYR A 131 -7.23 35.88 6.57
C TYR A 131 -6.10 35.40 5.64
N ASP A 132 -4.87 35.30 6.12
CA ASP A 132 -3.72 34.93 5.30
C ASP A 132 -3.82 33.47 4.82
N ASP A 133 -4.30 32.54 5.67
CA ASP A 133 -4.52 31.15 5.27
C ASP A 133 -5.63 31.03 4.24
N ILE A 134 -6.70 31.80 4.41
CA ILE A 134 -7.82 31.82 3.46
C ILE A 134 -7.35 32.43 2.14
N ALA A 135 -6.60 33.53 2.19
CA ALA A 135 -6.07 34.20 0.99
C ALA A 135 -5.05 33.34 0.24
N ALA A 136 -4.23 32.56 0.94
CA ALA A 136 -3.26 31.66 0.34
C ALA A 136 -3.93 30.55 -0.50
N VAL A 137 -5.13 30.09 -0.10
CA VAL A 137 -5.84 29.00 -0.78
C VAL A 137 -6.90 29.52 -1.75
N TYR A 138 -7.63 30.58 -1.40
CA TYR A 138 -8.75 31.10 -2.19
C TYR A 138 -8.37 32.29 -3.09
N GLY A 139 -7.27 32.99 -2.80
CA GLY A 139 -6.91 34.28 -3.41
C GLY A 139 -7.53 35.48 -2.67
N ASP A 140 -7.44 36.67 -3.25
CA ASP A 140 -7.83 37.94 -2.61
C ASP A 140 -9.23 38.46 -3.02
N ARG A 141 -9.90 37.77 -3.95
CA ARG A 141 -11.24 38.12 -4.47
C ARG A 141 -12.39 37.59 -3.62
N PHE A 142 -12.41 37.97 -2.34
CA PHE A 142 -13.46 37.56 -1.40
C PHE A 142 -14.86 38.10 -1.75
N ASP A 143 -14.93 39.20 -2.50
CA ASP A 143 -16.17 39.71 -3.09
C ASP A 143 -16.88 38.69 -3.99
N LEU A 144 -16.15 37.69 -4.49
CA LEU A 144 -16.67 36.62 -5.33
C LEU A 144 -17.12 35.38 -4.55
N ILE A 145 -16.98 35.33 -3.21
CA ILE A 145 -17.49 34.21 -2.41
C ILE A 145 -19.01 34.14 -2.55
N ASP A 146 -19.49 33.00 -2.98
CA ASP A 146 -20.90 32.72 -3.12
C ASP A 146 -21.47 32.05 -1.86
N ARG A 147 -20.68 31.19 -1.23
CA ARG A 147 -21.07 30.42 -0.05
C ARG A 147 -19.87 29.98 0.78
N ILE A 148 -20.05 29.91 2.10
CA ILE A 148 -19.10 29.36 3.05
C ILE A 148 -19.71 28.15 3.76
N TYR A 149 -18.91 27.11 3.97
CA TYR A 149 -19.26 25.95 4.77
C TYR A 149 -18.32 25.80 5.96
N PHE A 150 -18.86 25.36 7.09
CA PHE A 150 -18.09 24.86 8.21
C PHE A 150 -18.38 23.37 8.39
N ASN A 151 -17.36 22.54 8.20
CA ASN A 151 -17.50 21.10 8.08
C ASN A 151 -16.60 20.36 9.08
N THR A 152 -16.99 19.12 9.37
CA THR A 152 -16.10 18.11 9.95
C THR A 152 -16.05 16.89 9.02
N THR A 153 -14.89 16.26 8.84
CA THR A 153 -14.77 15.07 7.98
C THR A 153 -14.80 13.77 8.78
N TRP A 154 -14.06 13.63 9.89
CA TRP A 154 -13.87 12.31 10.51
C TRP A 154 -14.51 12.16 11.90
N LYS A 155 -14.66 13.24 12.68
CA LYS A 155 -15.17 13.17 14.05
C LYS A 155 -16.41 14.03 14.24
N ALA A 156 -17.41 13.50 14.94
CA ALA A 156 -18.56 14.27 15.37
C ALA A 156 -18.11 15.39 16.31
N ILE A 157 -18.64 16.59 16.07
CA ILE A 157 -18.45 17.76 16.93
C ILE A 157 -19.80 18.39 17.26
N THR A 158 -19.82 19.19 18.31
CA THR A 158 -20.89 20.16 18.56
C THR A 158 -20.33 21.55 18.32
N LEU A 159 -20.82 22.23 17.28
CA LEU A 159 -20.50 23.63 17.03
C LEU A 159 -21.34 24.51 17.95
N ASN A 160 -20.71 25.38 18.73
CA ASN A 160 -21.39 26.26 19.69
C ASN A 160 -21.51 27.71 19.19
N SER A 161 -20.51 28.19 18.44
CA SER A 161 -20.54 29.51 17.80
C SER A 161 -19.54 29.61 16.64
N ILE A 162 -19.81 30.54 15.71
CA ILE A 162 -18.83 31.03 14.73
C ILE A 162 -18.89 32.54 14.70
N ASP A 163 -17.73 33.18 14.83
CA ASP A 163 -17.54 34.61 14.69
C ASP A 163 -16.47 34.92 13.63
N TYR A 164 -16.50 36.12 13.08
CA TYR A 164 -15.35 36.74 12.41
C TYR A 164 -14.79 37.85 13.30
N VAL A 165 -13.48 37.88 13.51
CA VAL A 165 -12.81 38.78 14.47
C VAL A 165 -11.75 39.61 13.76
N MET A 166 -11.67 40.90 14.09
CA MET A 166 -10.63 41.83 13.66
C MET A 166 -9.77 42.26 14.85
N GLU A 167 -8.47 41.98 14.81
CA GLU A 167 -7.54 42.57 15.78
C GLU A 167 -7.30 44.04 15.42
N ASN A 168 -8.11 44.94 16.00
CA ASN A 168 -7.84 46.35 16.35
C ASN A 168 -9.15 47.09 16.66
N ALA A 169 -9.70 46.91 17.87
CA ALA A 169 -10.60 47.89 18.47
C ALA A 169 -9.77 48.76 19.43
N PRO A 170 -9.78 50.12 19.31
CA PRO A 170 -8.91 50.97 20.10
C PRO A 170 -9.36 50.97 21.57
N VAL A 171 -8.52 50.41 22.45
CA VAL A 171 -8.69 50.57 23.91
C VAL A 171 -8.11 51.92 24.32
N GLN A 172 -8.97 52.81 24.82
CA GLN A 172 -8.55 54.02 25.52
C GLN A 172 -7.67 53.64 26.71
N THR A 173 -6.41 54.06 26.68
CA THR A 173 -5.49 53.91 27.82
C THR A 173 -5.66 55.10 28.75
N PRO A 174 -5.81 54.92 30.08
CA PRO A 174 -5.76 56.04 31.00
C PRO A 174 -4.34 56.60 31.11
N THR A 175 -4.28 57.92 31.07
CA THR A 175 -3.10 58.80 31.20
C THR A 175 -2.25 58.52 32.44
N VAL A 176 -0.92 58.46 32.25
CA VAL A 176 0.10 58.84 33.26
C VAL A 176 1.17 59.69 32.53
N PRO A 177 1.72 60.77 33.13
CA PRO A 177 2.33 61.87 32.39
C PRO A 177 3.82 61.69 32.10
N SER A 178 4.17 62.01 30.84
CA SER A 178 5.29 62.84 30.36
C SER A 178 6.47 63.16 31.29
N GLU A 179 7.66 62.74 30.88
CA GLU A 179 8.82 63.63 30.76
C GLU A 179 9.52 63.40 29.39
N THR A 180 9.95 64.51 28.78
CA THR A 180 10.61 64.70 27.48
C THR A 180 11.81 65.63 27.71
N PRO A 181 12.69 65.94 26.74
CA PRO A 181 13.40 65.11 25.75
C PRO A 181 14.87 65.58 25.56
N ALA A 182 15.63 64.97 24.65
CA ALA A 182 16.59 65.60 23.70
C ALA A 182 17.42 64.48 23.02
N GLU A 183 17.27 64.17 21.74
CA GLU A 183 17.70 64.88 20.51
C GLU A 183 19.16 64.54 20.09
N SER A 184 19.22 63.78 18.98
CA SER A 184 20.15 63.78 17.84
C SER A 184 21.63 64.19 18.01
N THR A 185 22.54 63.37 17.46
CA THR A 185 23.44 63.77 16.36
C THR A 185 24.17 62.56 15.74
N GLU A 186 24.51 62.73 14.47
CA GLU A 186 24.95 61.77 13.46
C GLU A 186 26.51 61.55 13.48
N PRO A 187 27.16 60.90 12.48
CA PRO A 187 28.08 59.78 12.70
C PRO A 187 29.59 60.09 12.49
N SER A 188 30.49 59.16 12.83
CA SER A 188 31.87 59.21 12.31
C SER A 188 32.55 57.84 12.13
N GLN A 189 32.95 57.59 10.88
CA GLN A 189 34.24 57.07 10.41
C GLN A 189 34.82 55.77 10.99
N SER A 190 35.06 54.80 10.09
CA SER A 190 36.11 53.79 10.23
C SER A 190 37.09 53.92 9.06
N THR A 191 38.38 54.00 9.39
CA THR A 191 39.51 54.14 8.48
C THR A 191 40.32 52.83 8.39
N ALA A 192 40.31 52.22 7.19
CA ALA A 192 41.46 51.71 6.41
C ALA A 192 42.39 50.59 7.00
N PRO A 193 43.35 50.03 6.22
CA PRO A 193 43.20 48.78 5.45
C PRO A 193 44.39 47.79 5.67
N VAL A 194 44.53 46.72 4.86
CA VAL A 194 45.79 46.30 4.16
C VAL A 194 45.69 44.90 3.49
N GLU A 195 45.98 44.93 2.17
CA GLU A 195 46.66 44.04 1.20
C GLU A 195 46.36 42.54 0.96
N SER A 196 46.23 42.27 -0.34
CA SER A 196 46.28 41.00 -1.08
C SER A 196 47.70 40.54 -1.43
N ILE A 197 47.88 39.24 -1.66
CA ILE A 197 48.93 38.69 -2.54
C ILE A 197 48.34 37.55 -3.39
N GLU A 198 48.81 37.48 -4.64
CA GLU A 198 48.36 36.77 -5.84
C GLU A 198 48.56 35.21 -5.89
N PRO A 199 48.05 34.53 -6.95
CA PRO A 199 47.89 33.07 -7.03
C PRO A 199 49.08 32.34 -7.71
N SER A 200 49.21 31.03 -7.46
CA SER A 200 50.18 30.15 -8.12
C SER A 200 49.56 29.22 -9.18
N LYS A 201 50.43 28.83 -10.12
CA LYS A 201 50.21 28.40 -11.50
C LYS A 201 49.68 26.97 -11.73
N SER A 202 49.14 26.84 -12.94
CA SER A 202 48.75 25.66 -13.72
C SER A 202 49.94 24.74 -14.13
N VAL A 203 49.64 23.46 -14.39
CA VAL A 203 50.50 22.48 -15.08
C VAL A 203 49.69 21.84 -16.22
N GLU A 204 50.38 21.65 -17.36
CA GLU A 204 49.91 21.27 -18.71
C GLU A 204 49.44 19.81 -18.87
N PRO A 205 48.73 19.49 -19.98
CA PRO A 205 48.14 18.17 -20.24
C PRO A 205 49.08 17.21 -20.98
N VAL A 206 48.86 15.90 -20.80
CA VAL A 206 49.59 14.82 -21.49
C VAL A 206 48.81 14.35 -22.73
N GLU A 207 49.56 14.08 -23.80
CA GLU A 207 49.13 13.72 -25.16
C GLU A 207 48.31 12.43 -25.30
N SER A 208 47.53 12.44 -26.37
CA SER A 208 46.64 11.42 -26.93
C SER A 208 47.35 10.18 -27.47
N ILE A 209 46.70 9.02 -27.30
CA ILE A 209 46.87 7.84 -28.15
C ILE A 209 45.48 7.49 -28.69
N GLU A 210 45.35 7.38 -30.01
CA GLU A 210 44.13 7.06 -30.76
C GLU A 210 44.25 5.65 -31.40
N PRO A 211 43.20 5.05 -32.00
CA PRO A 211 42.26 4.16 -31.33
C PRO A 211 42.28 2.71 -31.89
N SER A 212 41.72 1.75 -31.16
CA SER A 212 41.38 0.43 -31.72
C SER A 212 39.89 0.10 -31.52
N GLN A 213 39.16 0.17 -32.64
CA GLN A 213 37.94 -0.56 -32.98
C GLN A 213 36.75 -0.46 -32.02
N THR A 214 35.92 0.56 -32.27
CA THR A 214 34.52 0.63 -31.87
C THR A 214 33.72 -0.43 -32.63
N VAL A 215 33.14 -1.39 -31.92
CA VAL A 215 31.98 -2.15 -32.40
C VAL A 215 30.80 -1.19 -32.43
N GLU A 216 30.07 -1.17 -33.54
CA GLU A 216 28.90 -0.30 -33.73
C GLU A 216 27.93 -0.41 -32.54
N PRO A 217 27.43 0.71 -31.98
CA PRO A 217 26.37 0.64 -31.00
C PRO A 217 25.13 0.05 -31.68
N VAL A 218 24.58 -1.00 -31.07
CA VAL A 218 23.25 -1.51 -31.39
C VAL A 218 22.30 -0.31 -31.39
N LYS A 219 21.63 -0.09 -32.53
CA LYS A 219 20.56 0.90 -32.67
C LYS A 219 19.62 0.76 -31.47
N SER A 220 19.64 1.74 -30.59
CA SER A 220 18.50 2.02 -29.73
C SER A 220 17.32 2.23 -30.65
N GLU A 221 16.35 1.32 -30.60
CA GLU A 221 15.03 1.63 -31.09
C GLU A 221 14.55 2.86 -30.31
N ALA A 222 14.14 3.88 -31.05
CA ALA A 222 13.54 5.08 -30.48
C ALA A 222 12.36 4.69 -29.57
N PRO A 223 12.06 5.49 -28.53
CA PRO A 223 10.88 5.24 -27.71
C PRO A 223 9.66 5.14 -28.62
N VAL A 224 8.84 4.11 -28.40
CA VAL A 224 7.61 3.87 -29.15
C VAL A 224 6.76 5.14 -29.08
N VAL A 225 6.73 5.86 -30.19
CA VAL A 225 5.83 6.99 -30.42
C VAL A 225 4.41 6.44 -30.41
N SER A 226 3.57 7.06 -29.57
CA SER A 226 2.11 6.98 -29.50
C SER A 226 1.46 6.04 -30.53
N VAL A 227 0.93 4.91 -30.04
CA VAL A 227 -0.01 4.10 -30.81
C VAL A 227 -1.16 5.03 -31.23
N ALA A 228 -1.44 5.12 -32.53
CA ALA A 228 -2.57 5.88 -33.04
C ALA A 228 -3.85 5.46 -32.28
N PRO A 229 -4.74 6.40 -31.91
CA PRO A 229 -5.95 6.07 -31.17
C PRO A 229 -6.72 4.98 -31.91
N ALA A 230 -7.16 3.97 -31.17
CA ALA A 230 -8.10 2.98 -31.68
C ALA A 230 -9.27 3.74 -32.33
N LYS A 231 -9.81 3.21 -33.42
CA LYS A 231 -10.80 3.90 -34.28
C LYS A 231 -12.06 4.36 -33.53
N ASP A 232 -12.22 3.93 -32.28
CA ASP A 232 -13.36 4.09 -31.39
C ASP A 232 -12.99 4.66 -29.99
N SER A 233 -11.86 5.38 -29.88
CA SER A 233 -11.43 6.06 -28.64
C SER A 233 -11.55 7.59 -28.69
N VAL A 234 -12.05 8.19 -27.62
CA VAL A 234 -12.16 9.64 -27.40
C VAL A 234 -11.13 10.10 -26.38
N ASN A 235 -10.19 10.95 -26.78
CA ASN A 235 -9.25 11.56 -25.84
C ASN A 235 -9.97 12.62 -24.98
N LEU A 236 -9.94 12.44 -23.67
CA LEU A 236 -10.57 13.33 -22.70
C LEU A 236 -9.56 14.25 -22.02
N PHE A 237 -8.34 13.78 -21.89
CA PHE A 237 -7.21 14.50 -21.32
C PHE A 237 -5.90 14.03 -21.95
N THR A 238 -5.02 14.97 -22.29
CA THR A 238 -3.61 14.71 -22.62
C THR A 238 -2.78 15.84 -22.02
N GLY A 239 -1.70 15.48 -21.32
CA GLY A 239 -0.78 16.42 -20.72
C GLY A 239 -0.19 15.87 -19.43
N GLU A 240 0.89 16.48 -18.96
CA GLU A 240 1.53 16.10 -17.71
C GLU A 240 0.85 16.85 -16.56
N ASN A 241 0.19 16.14 -15.66
CA ASN A 241 -0.39 16.73 -14.45
C ASN A 241 0.07 15.93 -13.22
N VAL A 242 0.87 16.59 -12.38
CA VAL A 242 1.42 16.01 -11.15
C VAL A 242 0.37 16.16 -10.04
N LEU A 243 -0.13 15.02 -9.57
CA LEU A 243 -1.10 14.96 -8.50
C LEU A 243 -0.36 14.75 -7.18
N THR A 244 -0.44 15.69 -6.26
CA THR A 244 0.09 15.54 -4.91
C THR A 244 -0.92 14.87 -4.00
N ALA A 245 -0.44 14.10 -3.02
CA ALA A 245 -1.29 13.40 -2.07
C ALA A 245 -2.34 14.32 -1.43
N ASN A 246 -3.58 13.86 -1.34
CA ASN A 246 -4.72 14.59 -0.77
C ASN A 246 -5.14 15.86 -1.54
N THR A 247 -4.76 16.00 -2.81
CA THR A 247 -5.22 17.10 -3.67
C THR A 247 -6.06 16.61 -4.85
N THR A 248 -6.94 17.50 -5.34
CA THR A 248 -7.66 17.35 -6.61
C THR A 248 -7.01 18.28 -7.63
N SER A 249 -5.99 17.81 -8.33
CA SER A 249 -5.17 18.66 -9.22
C SER A 249 -5.54 18.52 -10.70
N GLY A 250 -6.39 17.54 -11.07
CA GLY A 250 -6.91 17.39 -12.43
C GLY A 250 -8.37 16.93 -12.49
N LYS A 251 -9.08 17.39 -13.53
CA LYS A 251 -10.49 17.07 -13.78
C LYS A 251 -10.81 16.98 -15.27
N ILE A 252 -11.80 16.16 -15.61
CA ILE A 252 -12.47 16.13 -16.91
C ILE A 252 -13.91 16.62 -16.68
N SER A 253 -14.25 17.77 -17.23
CA SER A 253 -15.62 18.29 -17.17
C SER A 253 -16.47 17.76 -18.33
N SER A 254 -17.76 17.59 -18.09
CA SER A 254 -18.72 17.25 -19.16
C SER A 254 -18.93 18.43 -20.13
N LYS A 255 -19.41 18.14 -21.34
CA LYS A 255 -19.74 19.15 -22.37
C LYS A 255 -20.76 20.18 -21.88
N LYS A 256 -21.74 19.77 -21.06
CA LYS A 256 -22.71 20.71 -20.45
C LYS A 256 -22.05 21.74 -19.52
N ASN A 257 -20.87 21.42 -19.00
CA ASN A 257 -20.06 22.29 -18.15
C ASN A 257 -18.81 22.84 -18.89
N GLY A 258 -18.83 22.84 -20.23
CA GLY A 258 -17.76 23.40 -21.05
C GLY A 258 -16.50 22.54 -21.18
N GLY A 259 -16.54 21.26 -20.79
CA GLY A 259 -15.42 20.33 -20.93
C GLY A 259 -15.52 19.39 -22.14
N THR A 260 -14.70 18.34 -22.14
CA THR A 260 -14.51 17.42 -23.26
C THR A 260 -15.41 16.17 -23.21
N LEU A 261 -15.84 15.75 -22.02
CA LEU A 261 -16.60 14.51 -21.84
C LEU A 261 -18.05 14.66 -22.29
N ASP A 262 -18.51 13.78 -23.17
CA ASP A 262 -19.92 13.61 -23.49
C ASP A 262 -20.45 12.38 -22.74
N PRO A 263 -21.21 12.52 -21.64
CA PRO A 263 -21.61 11.36 -20.86
C PRO A 263 -22.45 10.32 -21.64
N SER A 264 -23.06 10.71 -22.77
CA SER A 264 -23.85 9.81 -23.60
C SER A 264 -23.02 8.73 -24.33
N ILE A 265 -21.69 8.88 -24.40
CA ILE A 265 -20.81 7.86 -24.98
C ILE A 265 -20.57 6.68 -24.02
N ILE A 266 -20.86 6.87 -22.73
CA ILE A 266 -20.64 5.87 -21.69
C ILE A 266 -21.61 4.71 -21.87
N ASN A 267 -21.07 3.52 -22.15
CA ASN A 267 -21.85 2.31 -22.43
C ASN A 267 -21.19 1.07 -21.81
N GLN A 268 -21.93 -0.05 -21.78
CA GLN A 268 -21.55 -1.29 -21.08
C GLN A 268 -20.23 -1.92 -21.56
N ASP A 269 -19.89 -1.82 -22.84
CA ASP A 269 -18.66 -2.40 -23.40
C ASP A 269 -17.48 -1.40 -23.42
N GLY A 270 -17.73 -0.14 -23.06
CA GLY A 270 -16.71 0.89 -23.01
C GLY A 270 -16.01 1.01 -21.67
N TYR A 271 -14.86 1.70 -21.67
CA TYR A 271 -14.01 1.86 -20.49
C TYR A 271 -13.16 3.14 -20.56
N PHE A 272 -12.73 3.63 -19.41
CA PHE A 272 -11.70 4.66 -19.33
C PHE A 272 -10.32 3.99 -19.25
N SER A 273 -9.38 4.47 -20.05
CA SER A 273 -7.96 4.11 -20.01
C SER A 273 -7.18 5.30 -19.48
N VAL A 274 -6.38 5.10 -18.43
CA VAL A 274 -5.60 6.13 -17.75
C VAL A 274 -4.13 5.76 -17.78
N HIS A 275 -3.31 6.56 -18.47
CA HIS A 275 -1.85 6.41 -18.47
C HIS A 275 -1.24 7.29 -17.39
N PHE A 276 -0.44 6.71 -16.49
CA PHE A 276 0.15 7.43 -15.38
C PHE A 276 1.50 6.86 -14.94
N LYS A 277 2.31 7.69 -14.26
CA LYS A 277 3.51 7.26 -13.52
C LYS A 277 3.39 7.50 -12.04
N GLY A 278 3.83 6.56 -11.22
CA GLY A 278 3.77 6.63 -9.76
C GLY A 278 3.65 5.24 -9.14
N SER A 279 3.00 5.12 -7.99
CA SER A 279 2.68 3.82 -7.40
C SER A 279 1.57 3.11 -8.18
N ARG A 280 1.67 1.79 -8.36
CA ARG A 280 0.70 0.98 -9.13
C ARG A 280 -0.75 1.24 -8.72
N ASN A 281 -1.01 1.39 -7.42
CA ASN A 281 -2.35 1.53 -6.87
C ASN A 281 -2.77 2.99 -6.62
N ALA A 282 -2.05 3.98 -7.16
CA ALA A 282 -2.31 5.39 -6.91
C ALA A 282 -3.49 5.95 -7.73
N ALA A 283 -3.70 5.45 -8.95
CA ALA A 283 -4.71 5.98 -9.87
C ALA A 283 -6.13 5.65 -9.40
N THR A 284 -6.88 6.68 -9.00
CA THR A 284 -8.30 6.60 -8.61
C THR A 284 -9.08 7.71 -9.30
N LEU A 285 -10.27 7.38 -9.80
CA LEU A 285 -11.18 8.36 -10.40
C LEU A 285 -12.33 8.67 -9.44
N VAL A 286 -12.79 9.93 -9.42
CA VAL A 286 -13.99 10.31 -8.67
C VAL A 286 -15.03 10.90 -9.60
N PHE A 287 -16.15 10.19 -9.75
CA PHE A 287 -17.29 10.60 -10.57
C PHE A 287 -18.26 11.43 -9.73
N SER A 288 -18.76 12.55 -10.26
CA SER A 288 -19.62 13.46 -9.50
C SER A 288 -20.71 14.11 -10.36
N SER A 289 -21.92 14.20 -9.78
CA SER A 289 -23.02 15.07 -10.23
C SER A 289 -23.37 16.10 -9.16
N TRP A 290 -23.53 17.35 -9.59
CA TRP A 290 -23.95 18.51 -8.79
C TRP A 290 -25.27 19.10 -9.32
N THR A 291 -25.70 18.67 -10.51
CA THR A 291 -26.95 19.09 -11.18
C THR A 291 -28.12 18.13 -10.92
N GLY A 292 -27.94 17.15 -10.02
CA GLY A 292 -28.92 16.14 -9.61
C GLY A 292 -28.51 14.75 -10.10
N GLY A 293 -28.40 13.76 -9.21
CA GLY A 293 -27.87 12.42 -9.50
C GLY A 293 -27.27 11.77 -8.25
N ALA A 294 -26.69 10.57 -8.39
CA ALA A 294 -25.84 10.00 -7.34
C ALA A 294 -24.67 10.97 -7.06
N GLY A 295 -24.30 11.12 -5.80
CA GLY A 295 -23.33 12.13 -5.34
C GLY A 295 -21.89 11.90 -5.84
N TRP A 296 -20.93 11.84 -4.93
CA TRP A 296 -19.53 11.58 -5.26
C TRP A 296 -19.26 10.09 -5.16
N ALA A 297 -18.67 9.48 -6.18
CA ALA A 297 -18.28 8.07 -6.18
C ALA A 297 -16.79 7.93 -6.51
N THR A 298 -16.03 7.41 -5.56
CA THR A 298 -14.64 7.01 -5.75
C THR A 298 -14.59 5.63 -6.40
N VAL A 299 -13.87 5.52 -7.52
CA VAL A 299 -13.77 4.32 -8.33
C VAL A 299 -12.31 3.94 -8.46
N SER A 300 -11.97 2.73 -8.03
CA SER A 300 -10.66 2.11 -8.24
C SER A 300 -10.58 1.47 -9.62
N ALA A 301 -9.36 1.31 -10.14
CA ALA A 301 -9.15 0.65 -11.42
C ALA A 301 -9.69 -0.79 -11.39
N THR A 302 -10.31 -1.22 -12.48
CA THR A 302 -10.72 -2.60 -12.73
C THR A 302 -9.50 -3.50 -12.97
N ALA A 303 -8.53 -2.99 -13.74
CA ALA A 303 -7.29 -3.69 -14.05
C ALA A 303 -6.16 -2.66 -14.28
N ILE A 304 -4.91 -3.06 -14.03
CA ILE A 304 -3.73 -2.21 -14.20
C ILE A 304 -2.62 -3.02 -14.83
N LYS A 305 -2.02 -2.47 -15.89
CA LYS A 305 -0.89 -3.03 -16.63
C LYS A 305 0.34 -2.17 -16.45
N ARG A 306 1.49 -2.79 -16.18
CA ARG A 306 2.80 -2.10 -16.24
C ARG A 306 3.29 -1.93 -17.67
N ASN A 307 3.68 -0.70 -18.01
CA ASN A 307 4.34 -0.34 -19.26
C ASN A 307 5.86 -0.21 -19.08
N GLY A 308 6.32 0.04 -17.84
CA GLY A 308 7.73 0.20 -17.51
C GLY A 308 7.94 0.47 -16.01
N TYR A 309 9.13 0.98 -15.67
CA TYR A 309 9.43 1.36 -14.28
C TYR A 309 8.52 2.51 -13.84
N ASN A 310 7.71 2.24 -12.81
CA ASN A 310 6.67 3.12 -12.28
C ASN A 310 5.74 3.72 -13.34
N ASP A 311 5.53 3.05 -14.47
CA ASP A 311 4.71 3.50 -15.60
C ASP A 311 3.60 2.48 -15.87
N PHE A 312 2.34 2.94 -15.87
CA PHE A 312 1.16 2.08 -15.84
C PHE A 312 0.01 2.60 -16.69
N THR A 313 -0.80 1.66 -17.19
CA THR A 313 -2.12 1.91 -17.76
C THR A 313 -3.18 1.27 -16.89
N ALA A 314 -4.09 2.08 -16.34
CA ALA A 314 -5.25 1.62 -15.57
C ALA A 314 -6.53 1.61 -16.43
N ILE A 315 -7.33 0.57 -16.28
CA ILE A 315 -8.62 0.37 -16.96
C ILE A 315 -9.74 0.53 -15.93
N PHE A 316 -10.72 1.39 -16.22
CA PHE A 316 -11.94 1.55 -15.43
C PHE A 316 -13.13 1.15 -16.29
N SER A 317 -13.64 -0.07 -16.08
CA SER A 317 -14.77 -0.62 -16.81
C SER A 317 -16.08 0.08 -16.45
N TYR A 318 -17.05 0.05 -17.38
CA TYR A 318 -18.43 0.46 -17.11
C TYR A 318 -18.99 -0.18 -15.84
N ASP A 319 -18.89 -1.50 -15.68
CA ASP A 319 -19.47 -2.21 -14.54
C ASP A 319 -18.88 -1.76 -13.19
N THR A 320 -17.56 -1.51 -13.16
CA THR A 320 -16.90 -1.03 -11.94
C THR A 320 -17.37 0.38 -11.59
N ILE A 321 -17.53 1.25 -12.58
CA ILE A 321 -18.02 2.62 -12.39
C ILE A 321 -19.50 2.59 -12.00
N ALA A 322 -20.34 1.84 -12.72
CA ALA A 322 -21.77 1.77 -12.49
C ALA A 322 -22.11 1.18 -11.12
N LYS A 323 -21.31 0.23 -10.62
CA LYS A 323 -21.43 -0.29 -9.25
C LYS A 323 -21.19 0.78 -8.18
N ALA A 324 -20.30 1.73 -8.44
CA ALA A 324 -19.93 2.77 -7.47
C ALA A 324 -20.76 4.05 -7.61
N TYR A 325 -21.01 4.50 -8.84
CA TYR A 325 -21.68 5.76 -9.17
C TYR A 325 -23.16 5.58 -9.54
N GLY A 326 -23.57 4.41 -10.02
CA GLY A 326 -24.86 4.20 -10.68
C GLY A 326 -24.74 4.16 -12.21
N ASP A 327 -25.80 3.70 -12.87
CA ASP A 327 -25.86 3.49 -14.33
C ASP A 327 -26.45 4.68 -15.11
N ASP A 328 -26.98 5.70 -14.42
CA ASP A 328 -27.43 6.95 -15.05
C ASP A 328 -26.31 8.00 -15.12
N PHE A 329 -25.59 8.01 -16.24
CA PHE A 329 -24.55 9.00 -16.52
C PHE A 329 -25.07 10.31 -17.11
N SER A 330 -26.36 10.45 -17.41
CA SER A 330 -26.91 11.66 -18.06
C SER A 330 -26.64 12.93 -17.25
N ASN A 331 -26.52 12.77 -15.94
CA ASN A 331 -26.23 13.85 -15.00
C ASN A 331 -24.76 14.00 -14.64
N LEU A 332 -23.86 13.14 -15.13
CA LEU A 332 -22.43 13.22 -14.83
C LEU A 332 -21.86 14.58 -15.24
N ASP A 333 -21.31 15.29 -14.27
CA ASP A 333 -20.86 16.66 -14.45
C ASP A 333 -19.34 16.75 -14.61
N VAL A 334 -18.60 15.94 -13.86
CA VAL A 334 -17.14 15.96 -13.80
C VAL A 334 -16.58 14.61 -13.33
N ILE A 335 -15.37 14.30 -13.78
CA ILE A 335 -14.51 13.23 -13.26
C ILE A 335 -13.26 13.89 -12.70
N TYR A 336 -12.92 13.62 -11.44
CA TYR A 336 -11.68 14.08 -10.82
C TYR A 336 -10.62 12.99 -10.79
N PHE A 337 -9.35 13.41 -10.89
CA PHE A 337 -8.21 12.58 -10.58
C PHE A 337 -7.80 12.84 -9.13
N VAL A 338 -7.68 11.80 -8.33
CA VAL A 338 -7.32 11.91 -6.92
C VAL A 338 -6.12 11.02 -6.61
N ALA A 339 -5.15 11.60 -5.92
CA ALA A 339 -4.06 10.87 -5.26
C ALA A 339 -4.42 10.66 -3.79
N SER A 340 -4.78 9.43 -3.43
CA SER A 340 -5.27 9.08 -2.09
C SER A 340 -4.14 9.03 -1.04
N SER A 341 -2.91 8.73 -1.45
CA SER A 341 -1.77 8.53 -0.53
C SER A 341 -0.43 8.83 -1.16
N ASN A 342 -0.16 8.28 -2.36
CA ASN A 342 1.09 8.53 -3.08
C ASN A 342 0.88 9.48 -4.25
N PRO A 343 1.79 10.45 -4.46
CA PRO A 343 1.74 11.30 -5.63
C PRO A 343 1.91 10.47 -6.90
N TYR A 344 1.23 10.86 -7.96
CA TYR A 344 1.40 10.26 -9.28
C TYR A 344 1.21 11.33 -10.36
N THR A 345 1.81 11.08 -11.52
CA THR A 345 1.70 11.96 -12.68
C THR A 345 0.78 11.29 -13.68
N ILE A 346 -0.31 11.95 -14.04
CA ILE A 346 -1.21 11.47 -15.10
C ILE A 346 -0.76 12.08 -16.44
N TYR A 347 -0.78 11.28 -17.51
CA TYR A 347 -0.36 11.67 -18.86
C TYR A 347 -1.51 11.72 -19.85
N SER A 348 -2.43 10.74 -19.79
CA SER A 348 -3.62 10.73 -20.63
C SER A 348 -4.81 10.07 -19.94
N VAL A 349 -6.00 10.49 -20.38
CA VAL A 349 -7.25 9.77 -20.14
C VAL A 349 -8.02 9.69 -21.44
N ASP A 350 -8.31 8.46 -21.84
CA ASP A 350 -9.06 8.13 -23.04
C ASP A 350 -10.32 7.36 -22.64
N TYR A 351 -11.44 7.63 -23.29
CA TYR A 351 -12.61 6.77 -23.23
C TYR A 351 -12.68 5.92 -24.48
N VAL A 352 -12.60 4.60 -24.32
CA VAL A 352 -12.72 3.63 -25.43
C VAL A 352 -14.13 3.07 -25.39
N THR A 353 -14.83 3.10 -26.53
CA THR A 353 -16.28 2.84 -26.56
C THR A 353 -16.66 1.35 -26.60
N SER A 354 -15.71 0.44 -26.79
CA SER A 354 -15.94 -1.02 -26.87
C SER A 354 -14.67 -1.83 -26.54
N GLY A 355 -14.82 -3.12 -26.23
CA GLY A 355 -13.70 -4.05 -26.07
C GLY A 355 -13.10 -4.13 -24.66
N VAL A 356 -13.89 -3.83 -23.63
CA VAL A 356 -13.42 -3.81 -22.23
C VAL A 356 -12.86 -5.17 -21.78
N GLU A 357 -13.45 -6.28 -22.20
CA GLU A 357 -12.97 -7.62 -21.84
C GLU A 357 -11.54 -7.88 -22.37
N ALA A 358 -11.28 -7.48 -23.62
CA ALA A 358 -9.96 -7.62 -24.22
C ALA A 358 -8.92 -6.72 -23.53
N ALA A 359 -9.32 -5.50 -23.14
CA ALA A 359 -8.45 -4.58 -22.40
C ALA A 359 -8.11 -5.11 -21.01
N ILE A 360 -9.09 -5.67 -20.28
CA ILE A 360 -8.86 -6.32 -18.99
C ILE A 360 -7.97 -7.55 -19.16
N ALA A 361 -8.22 -8.38 -20.18
CA ALA A 361 -7.41 -9.57 -20.45
C ALA A 361 -5.96 -9.23 -20.80
N ASP A 362 -5.70 -8.11 -21.46
CA ASP A 362 -4.34 -7.62 -21.76
C ASP A 362 -3.58 -7.14 -20.51
N CYS A 363 -4.28 -6.83 -19.41
CA CYS A 363 -3.67 -6.57 -18.11
C CYS A 363 -3.36 -7.86 -17.30
N ALA A 364 -3.90 -9.01 -17.70
CA ALA A 364 -3.79 -10.24 -16.93
C ALA A 364 -2.48 -10.98 -17.21
N VAL A 365 -1.89 -11.56 -16.16
CA VAL A 365 -0.75 -12.47 -16.28
C VAL A 365 -1.20 -13.73 -17.03
N LYS A 366 -0.45 -14.14 -18.06
CA LYS A 366 -0.74 -15.38 -18.79
C LYS A 366 -0.25 -16.57 -17.99
N ILE A 367 -1.16 -17.44 -17.57
CA ILE A 367 -0.82 -18.67 -16.83
C ILE A 367 -0.59 -19.82 -17.82
N PRO A 368 0.56 -20.51 -17.77
CA PRO A 368 0.81 -21.69 -18.61
C PRO A 368 -0.19 -22.82 -18.32
N PRO A 369 -0.67 -23.55 -19.34
CA PRO A 369 -1.54 -24.69 -19.11
C PRO A 369 -0.77 -25.82 -18.40
N THR A 370 -1.40 -26.41 -17.39
CA THR A 370 -0.91 -27.62 -16.71
C THR A 370 -1.59 -28.87 -17.28
N ALA A 371 -0.80 -29.90 -17.58
CA ALA A 371 -1.34 -31.18 -18.07
C ALA A 371 -1.83 -32.02 -16.88
N ALA A 372 -3.10 -32.44 -16.91
CA ALA A 372 -3.64 -33.34 -15.90
C ALA A 372 -3.10 -34.77 -16.09
N PRO A 373 -2.78 -35.49 -15.00
CA PRO A 373 -2.39 -36.89 -15.10
C PRO A 373 -3.56 -37.77 -15.60
N SER A 374 -3.25 -38.83 -16.35
CA SER A 374 -4.22 -39.82 -16.83
C SER A 374 -4.10 -41.13 -16.05
N TYR A 375 -5.23 -41.73 -15.64
CA TYR A 375 -5.23 -43.04 -14.97
C TYR A 375 -6.43 -43.92 -15.36
N VAL A 376 -6.30 -45.23 -15.13
CA VAL A 376 -7.29 -46.29 -15.39
C VAL A 376 -7.85 -46.83 -14.06
N PRO A 377 -9.08 -46.46 -13.65
CA PRO A 377 -9.69 -46.86 -12.37
C PRO A 377 -9.64 -48.36 -12.05
N GLY A 378 -9.31 -48.71 -10.81
CA GLY A 378 -9.44 -50.05 -10.23
C GLY A 378 -10.54 -50.14 -9.16
N GLU A 379 -10.50 -51.17 -8.31
CA GLU A 379 -11.46 -51.33 -7.20
C GLU A 379 -11.16 -50.38 -6.02
N LEU A 380 -12.23 -49.98 -5.33
CA LEU A 380 -12.17 -49.17 -4.11
C LEU A 380 -11.56 -49.99 -2.96
N GLN A 381 -10.44 -49.52 -2.41
CA GLN A 381 -9.76 -50.16 -1.28
C GLN A 381 -8.98 -49.15 -0.44
N GLU A 382 -8.65 -49.53 0.79
CA GLU A 382 -7.75 -48.76 1.66
C GLU A 382 -6.31 -48.82 1.13
N ARG A 383 -5.65 -47.67 1.10
CA ARG A 383 -4.25 -47.51 0.69
C ARG A 383 -3.55 -46.54 1.63
N THR A 384 -2.29 -46.86 1.95
CA THR A 384 -1.38 -46.01 2.71
C THR A 384 -0.08 -45.84 1.93
N CYS A 385 0.42 -44.62 1.83
CA CYS A 385 1.69 -44.31 1.19
C CYS A 385 2.46 -43.24 1.96
N LYS A 386 3.74 -43.07 1.64
CA LYS A 386 4.58 -41.97 2.13
C LYS A 386 4.43 -40.76 1.22
N ALA A 387 4.73 -39.58 1.77
CA ALA A 387 4.78 -38.33 1.02
C ALA A 387 6.11 -38.18 0.24
N ASP A 388 6.36 -39.14 -0.65
CA ASP A 388 7.54 -39.18 -1.54
C ASP A 388 7.23 -38.63 -2.95
N GLU A 389 8.27 -38.39 -3.71
CA GLU A 389 8.23 -37.76 -5.04
C GLU A 389 7.42 -38.54 -6.09
N ASN A 390 7.13 -39.84 -5.87
CA ASN A 390 6.29 -40.63 -6.78
C ASN A 390 4.80 -40.42 -6.52
N HIS A 391 4.42 -40.05 -5.30
CA HIS A 391 3.03 -39.97 -4.86
C HIS A 391 2.52 -38.53 -4.76
N VAL A 392 3.41 -37.58 -4.48
CA VAL A 392 3.03 -36.18 -4.23
C VAL A 392 3.96 -35.20 -4.93
N LYS A 393 3.40 -34.05 -5.34
CA LYS A 393 4.19 -32.89 -5.72
C LYS A 393 4.66 -32.19 -4.45
N VAL A 394 5.97 -32.13 -4.26
CA VAL A 394 6.58 -31.46 -3.11
C VAL A 394 6.58 -29.94 -3.33
N MET A 395 6.16 -29.18 -2.32
CA MET A 395 6.17 -27.71 -2.32
C MET A 395 7.30 -27.18 -1.44
N GLY A 396 8.19 -26.37 -2.03
CA GLY A 396 9.31 -25.73 -1.33
C GLY A 396 10.36 -26.70 -0.77
N ARG A 397 11.33 -26.15 -0.01
CA ARG A 397 12.40 -26.95 0.60
C ARG A 397 11.87 -27.83 1.72
N THR A 398 11.90 -29.14 1.51
CA THR A 398 11.52 -30.17 2.50
C THR A 398 12.66 -31.16 2.70
N PHE A 399 12.53 -32.04 3.70
CA PHE A 399 13.51 -33.10 3.97
C PHE A 399 12.79 -34.41 4.25
N THR A 400 13.21 -35.49 3.60
CA THR A 400 12.73 -36.84 3.90
C THR A 400 13.67 -37.50 4.90
N ASP A 401 13.15 -37.93 6.05
CA ASP A 401 13.95 -38.61 7.05
C ASP A 401 14.19 -40.09 6.75
N ALA A 402 14.95 -40.76 7.63
CA ALA A 402 15.29 -42.16 7.46
C ALA A 402 14.08 -43.12 7.55
N ASN A 403 12.94 -42.66 8.08
CA ASN A 403 11.69 -43.41 8.17
C ASN A 403 10.77 -43.14 6.96
N GLY A 404 11.20 -42.29 6.02
CA GLY A 404 10.41 -41.87 4.86
C GLY A 404 9.40 -40.76 5.19
N SER A 405 9.43 -40.16 6.38
CA SER A 405 8.52 -39.09 6.78
C SER A 405 9.00 -37.76 6.19
N ARG A 406 8.07 -36.98 5.65
CA ARG A 406 8.36 -35.70 4.97
C ARG A 406 8.33 -34.56 5.98
N CYS A 407 9.49 -34.06 6.37
CA CYS A 407 9.65 -32.94 7.28
C CYS A 407 9.38 -31.60 6.58
N LEU A 408 8.47 -30.82 7.17
CA LEU A 408 8.07 -29.48 6.77
C LEU A 408 8.60 -28.47 7.79
N ASN A 409 9.63 -27.73 7.39
CA ASN A 409 10.23 -26.67 8.21
C ASN A 409 9.92 -25.28 7.65
N ASN A 410 10.12 -25.07 6.35
CA ASN A 410 10.00 -23.76 5.76
C ASN A 410 8.55 -23.30 5.60
N LEU A 411 8.35 -21.99 5.61
CA LEU A 411 7.05 -21.35 5.38
C LEU A 411 6.40 -21.88 4.08
N CYS A 412 5.10 -22.16 4.11
CA CYS A 412 4.32 -22.64 2.97
C CYS A 412 4.83 -23.94 2.30
N SER A 413 5.83 -24.62 2.88
CA SER A 413 6.27 -25.92 2.40
C SER A 413 5.20 -26.99 2.66
N GLY A 414 5.19 -28.03 1.84
CA GLY A 414 4.12 -29.02 1.90
C GLY A 414 4.09 -29.98 0.73
N VAL A 415 2.92 -30.55 0.48
CA VAL A 415 2.69 -31.52 -0.60
C VAL A 415 1.32 -31.31 -1.26
N GLU A 416 1.24 -31.60 -2.56
CA GLU A 416 0.00 -31.64 -3.32
C GLU A 416 -0.17 -32.96 -4.04
N PHE A 417 -1.39 -33.50 -4.04
CA PHE A 417 -1.72 -34.72 -4.76
C PHE A 417 -3.19 -34.74 -5.14
N SER A 418 -3.56 -35.68 -6.00
CA SER A 418 -4.95 -36.00 -6.33
C SER A 418 -5.22 -37.48 -6.12
N PHE A 419 -6.47 -37.81 -5.83
CA PHE A 419 -6.92 -39.19 -5.75
C PHE A 419 -8.38 -39.29 -6.19
N THR A 420 -8.83 -40.49 -6.57
CA THR A 420 -10.26 -40.77 -6.79
C THR A 420 -10.71 -41.78 -5.75
N GLY A 421 -11.70 -41.43 -4.93
CA GLY A 421 -12.08 -42.24 -3.78
C GLY A 421 -13.13 -41.60 -2.89
N THR A 422 -13.29 -42.17 -1.69
CA THR A 422 -14.32 -41.80 -0.72
C THR A 422 -13.75 -41.25 0.59
N LYS A 423 -12.48 -41.48 0.92
CA LYS A 423 -11.87 -41.03 2.18
C LYS A 423 -10.41 -40.63 2.03
N ALA A 424 -9.97 -39.64 2.80
CA ALA A 424 -8.55 -39.32 2.96
C ALA A 424 -8.22 -38.72 4.34
N SER A 425 -7.05 -39.13 4.86
CA SER A 425 -6.44 -38.62 6.08
C SER A 425 -4.91 -38.59 6.00
N ILE A 426 -4.27 -37.86 6.91
CA ILE A 426 -2.81 -37.89 7.11
C ILE A 426 -2.45 -38.10 8.58
N ASP A 427 -1.33 -38.77 8.81
CA ASP A 427 -0.68 -38.81 10.12
C ASP A 427 0.48 -37.82 10.17
N VAL A 428 0.47 -36.96 11.18
CA VAL A 428 1.47 -35.90 11.40
C VAL A 428 2.25 -36.15 12.68
N GLN A 429 3.56 -35.95 12.60
CA GLN A 429 4.48 -35.99 13.74
C GLN A 429 5.04 -34.59 14.02
N ALA A 430 5.02 -34.16 15.28
CA ALA A 430 5.61 -32.90 15.73
C ALA A 430 6.56 -33.13 16.91
N VAL A 431 7.27 -32.06 17.31
CA VAL A 431 8.12 -32.08 18.51
C VAL A 431 7.39 -31.49 19.72
N SER A 432 7.66 -32.02 20.91
CA SER A 432 7.06 -31.52 22.15
C SER A 432 7.54 -30.12 22.46
N ASN A 433 6.62 -29.23 22.83
CA ASN A 433 6.97 -27.92 23.37
C ASN A 433 5.94 -27.45 24.38
N GLU A 434 6.39 -26.69 25.37
CA GLU A 434 5.54 -26.07 26.38
C GLU A 434 5.02 -24.70 25.91
N ASN A 435 5.78 -24.00 25.05
CA ASN A 435 5.35 -22.71 24.53
C ASN A 435 4.35 -22.87 23.37
N LYS A 436 3.08 -22.64 23.68
CA LYS A 436 1.97 -22.75 22.73
C LYS A 436 2.01 -21.70 21.61
N ASP A 437 2.75 -20.61 21.80
CA ASP A 437 2.86 -19.56 20.78
C ASP A 437 3.70 -20.00 19.58
N HIS A 438 4.49 -21.08 19.72
CA HIS A 438 5.48 -21.51 18.72
C HIS A 438 5.07 -22.81 17.99
N LEU A 439 3.83 -23.28 18.16
CA LEU A 439 3.37 -24.53 17.55
C LEU A 439 3.36 -24.44 16.01
N GLY A 440 3.61 -25.56 15.34
CA GLY A 440 3.44 -25.63 13.88
C GLY A 440 1.97 -25.43 13.51
N ARG A 441 1.68 -24.57 12.53
CA ARG A 441 0.32 -24.40 11.98
C ARG A 441 0.23 -25.10 10.62
N ILE A 442 -0.79 -25.95 10.45
CA ILE A 442 -1.04 -26.71 9.22
C ILE A 442 -2.35 -26.25 8.58
N ALA A 443 -2.36 -26.16 7.25
CA ALA A 443 -3.55 -26.02 6.45
C ALA A 443 -3.72 -27.19 5.48
N ILE A 444 -4.95 -27.67 5.33
CA ILE A 444 -5.34 -28.67 4.31
C ILE A 444 -6.46 -28.09 3.47
N TYR A 445 -6.23 -28.04 2.17
CA TYR A 445 -7.21 -27.66 1.16
C TYR A 445 -7.66 -28.89 0.39
N VAL A 446 -8.97 -29.01 0.21
CA VAL A 446 -9.62 -30.06 -0.58
C VAL A 446 -10.41 -29.36 -1.68
N ASN A 447 -10.06 -29.63 -2.94
CA ASN A 447 -10.62 -28.94 -4.11
C ASN A 447 -10.57 -27.41 -3.94
N ASP A 448 -9.38 -26.90 -3.58
CA ASP A 448 -9.07 -25.48 -3.29
C ASP A 448 -9.83 -24.85 -2.11
N LYS A 449 -10.68 -25.61 -1.41
CA LYS A 449 -11.37 -25.15 -0.20
C LYS A 449 -10.58 -25.54 1.04
N LEU A 450 -10.30 -24.57 1.91
CA LEU A 450 -9.69 -24.81 3.23
C LEU A 450 -10.65 -25.65 4.09
N VAL A 451 -10.19 -26.82 4.54
CA VAL A 451 -10.96 -27.75 5.40
C VAL A 451 -10.31 -27.98 6.76
N VAL A 452 -8.99 -27.83 6.85
CA VAL A 452 -8.25 -27.84 8.13
C VAL A 452 -7.39 -26.60 8.20
N ASP A 453 -7.47 -25.89 9.33
CA ASP A 453 -6.52 -24.88 9.78
C ASP A 453 -6.31 -25.12 11.28
N ASN A 454 -5.10 -25.55 11.66
CA ASN A 454 -4.88 -26.00 13.01
C ASN A 454 -3.43 -25.85 13.50
N LEU A 455 -3.28 -25.51 14.79
CA LEU A 455 -2.03 -25.66 15.52
C LEU A 455 -1.82 -27.13 15.92
N ILE A 456 -0.62 -27.66 15.68
CA ILE A 456 -0.24 -29.02 16.03
C ILE A 456 0.24 -29.04 17.49
N ASP A 457 -0.68 -29.38 18.39
CA ASP A 457 -0.52 -29.39 19.84
C ASP A 457 -0.20 -30.78 20.42
N LYS A 458 -0.04 -31.79 19.56
CA LYS A 458 0.23 -33.18 19.92
C LYS A 458 1.43 -33.70 19.14
N LEU A 459 2.20 -34.60 19.77
CA LEU A 459 3.34 -35.26 19.14
C LEU A 459 2.94 -36.07 17.90
N ASN A 460 1.80 -36.75 17.96
CA ASN A 460 1.22 -37.51 16.86
C ASN A 460 -0.24 -37.09 16.71
N LYS A 461 -0.66 -36.79 15.48
CA LYS A 461 -2.02 -36.34 15.19
C LYS A 461 -2.46 -36.82 13.82
N THR A 462 -3.60 -37.50 13.78
CA THR A 462 -4.29 -37.84 12.53
C THR A 462 -5.26 -36.72 12.19
N TYR A 463 -5.27 -36.30 10.91
CA TYR A 463 -6.25 -35.37 10.37
C TYR A 463 -7.08 -36.09 9.32
N ASP A 464 -8.34 -36.38 9.64
CA ASP A 464 -9.34 -36.79 8.66
C ASP A 464 -9.92 -35.53 7.99
N PHE A 465 -9.74 -35.41 6.67
CA PHE A 465 -10.08 -34.16 5.96
C PHE A 465 -11.00 -34.37 4.75
N PHE A 466 -11.28 -35.61 4.37
CA PHE A 466 -12.25 -35.92 3.33
C PHE A 466 -12.99 -37.22 3.61
N GLU A 467 -14.32 -37.19 3.49
CA GLU A 467 -15.22 -38.34 3.51
C GLU A 467 -16.42 -38.08 2.60
N SER A 468 -16.83 -39.07 1.81
CA SER A 468 -17.94 -39.03 0.87
C SER A 468 -18.63 -40.41 0.78
N GLU A 469 -19.93 -40.43 0.48
CA GLU A 469 -20.68 -41.67 0.21
C GLU A 469 -20.35 -42.26 -1.17
N GLU A 470 -19.97 -41.40 -2.13
CA GLU A 470 -19.64 -41.77 -3.50
C GLU A 470 -18.20 -41.42 -3.85
N GLU A 471 -17.63 -42.16 -4.81
CA GLU A 471 -16.31 -41.89 -5.35
C GLU A 471 -16.24 -40.52 -6.01
N GLN A 472 -15.23 -39.72 -5.63
CA GLN A 472 -14.98 -38.41 -6.21
C GLN A 472 -13.50 -38.28 -6.54
N THR A 473 -13.19 -37.60 -7.65
CA THR A 473 -11.84 -37.11 -7.90
C THR A 473 -11.61 -35.86 -7.05
N VAL A 474 -10.56 -35.90 -6.24
CA VAL A 474 -10.24 -34.90 -5.23
C VAL A 474 -8.80 -34.43 -5.40
N SER A 475 -8.60 -33.11 -5.41
CA SER A 475 -7.30 -32.47 -5.29
C SER A 475 -7.05 -32.06 -3.84
N VAL A 476 -5.86 -32.36 -3.32
CA VAL A 476 -5.46 -32.10 -1.94
C VAL A 476 -4.17 -31.31 -1.93
N LYS A 477 -4.15 -30.22 -1.16
CA LYS A 477 -2.94 -29.43 -0.85
C LYS A 477 -2.77 -29.34 0.66
N ILE A 478 -1.62 -29.78 1.15
CA ILE A 478 -1.27 -29.78 2.57
C ILE A 478 -0.07 -28.86 2.72
N MET A 479 -0.17 -27.84 3.56
CA MET A 479 0.89 -26.85 3.71
C MET A 479 1.10 -26.42 5.16
N ARG A 480 2.35 -26.07 5.49
CA ARG A 480 2.72 -25.37 6.71
C ARG A 480 2.44 -23.87 6.58
N LEU A 481 1.68 -23.28 7.50
CA LEU A 481 1.41 -21.84 7.52
C LEU A 481 2.39 -21.06 8.40
N SER A 482 2.88 -21.67 9.49
CA SER A 482 3.81 -21.05 10.42
C SER A 482 5.22 -20.90 9.83
N GLU A 483 5.92 -19.82 10.17
CA GLU A 483 7.28 -19.56 9.68
C GLU A 483 8.35 -20.57 10.15
N SER A 484 9.53 -20.53 9.52
CA SER A 484 10.56 -21.56 9.70
C SER A 484 11.19 -21.55 11.09
N ALA A 485 11.27 -20.38 11.74
CA ALA A 485 11.88 -20.22 13.04
C ALA A 485 11.25 -21.12 14.14
N TYR A 486 9.98 -21.50 13.99
CA TYR A 486 9.19 -22.20 15.00
C TYR A 486 8.97 -23.67 14.67
N ILE A 487 8.17 -24.38 15.47
CA ILE A 487 8.18 -25.84 15.56
C ILE A 487 7.91 -26.51 14.22
N PRO A 488 8.89 -27.26 13.65
CA PRO A 488 8.69 -28.09 12.47
C PRO A 488 7.80 -29.30 12.76
N PHE A 489 7.19 -29.84 11.72
CA PHE A 489 6.43 -31.09 11.78
C PHE A 489 6.66 -31.94 10.53
N ALA A 490 6.27 -33.20 10.54
CA ALA A 490 6.43 -34.11 9.42
C ALA A 490 5.11 -34.81 9.07
N ILE A 491 4.89 -35.03 7.78
CA ILE A 491 3.84 -35.94 7.29
C ILE A 491 4.44 -37.34 7.31
N ASP A 492 3.89 -38.21 8.14
CA ASP A 492 4.35 -39.59 8.27
C ASP A 492 3.67 -40.52 7.27
N SER A 493 2.36 -40.37 7.06
CA SER A 493 1.60 -41.21 6.15
C SER A 493 0.45 -40.42 5.50
N ILE A 494 0.06 -40.85 4.29
CA ILE A 494 -1.17 -40.44 3.62
C ILE A 494 -2.02 -41.70 3.47
N ASN A 495 -3.24 -41.65 4.00
CA ASN A 495 -4.19 -42.76 3.99
C ASN A 495 -5.39 -42.39 3.13
N THR A 496 -5.80 -43.27 2.21
CA THR A 496 -6.98 -43.05 1.35
C THR A 496 -7.82 -44.31 1.23
N THR A 497 -9.13 -44.16 1.03
CA THR A 497 -9.98 -45.20 0.44
C THR A 497 -10.26 -44.78 -0.99
N SER A 498 -9.61 -45.43 -1.95
CA SER A 498 -9.46 -44.93 -3.33
C SER A 498 -9.60 -46.05 -4.36
N THR A 499 -9.74 -45.71 -5.64
CA THR A 499 -9.72 -46.70 -6.75
C THR A 499 -8.33 -46.88 -7.36
N ALA A 500 -7.37 -46.06 -6.91
CA ALA A 500 -6.02 -45.93 -7.45
C ALA A 500 -5.04 -45.51 -6.35
N GLU A 501 -3.73 -45.62 -6.60
CA GLU A 501 -2.74 -44.87 -5.81
C GLU A 501 -2.91 -43.37 -6.04
N ILE A 502 -2.61 -42.56 -5.01
CA ILE A 502 -2.60 -41.11 -5.13
C ILE A 502 -1.54 -40.67 -6.15
N GLN A 503 -1.75 -39.52 -6.78
CA GLN A 503 -0.89 -39.02 -7.83
C GLN A 503 -0.43 -37.58 -7.53
N PRO A 504 0.82 -37.22 -7.83
CA PRO A 504 1.27 -35.84 -7.75
C PRO A 504 0.40 -34.95 -8.65
N THR A 505 0.11 -33.73 -8.19
CA THR A 505 -0.53 -32.73 -9.06
C THR A 505 0.44 -32.27 -10.16
N ALA A 506 -0.11 -31.67 -11.21
CA ALA A 506 0.70 -31.10 -12.28
C ALA A 506 1.67 -30.04 -11.75
N VAL A 507 2.92 -30.11 -12.22
CA VAL A 507 3.96 -29.14 -11.91
C VAL A 507 3.80 -27.92 -12.83
N LYS A 508 3.82 -26.72 -12.26
CA LYS A 508 3.81 -25.49 -13.04
C LYS A 508 5.19 -25.24 -13.65
N SER A 509 5.23 -24.65 -14.84
CA SER A 509 6.50 -24.41 -15.56
C SER A 509 7.31 -23.24 -15.01
N ARG A 510 6.72 -22.39 -14.16
CA ARG A 510 7.37 -21.24 -13.52
C ARG A 510 7.69 -21.59 -12.09
N LYS A 511 8.81 -21.08 -11.58
CA LYS A 511 9.19 -21.25 -10.19
C LYS A 511 9.89 -20.01 -9.63
N ILE A 512 9.51 -19.66 -8.40
CA ILE A 512 10.07 -18.50 -7.69
C ILE A 512 10.57 -18.92 -6.31
N GLU A 513 11.80 -18.56 -5.93
CA GLU A 513 12.23 -18.62 -4.54
C GLU A 513 12.11 -17.25 -3.88
N PHE A 514 11.44 -17.17 -2.74
CA PHE A 514 11.35 -15.96 -1.93
C PHE A 514 12.26 -16.10 -0.71
N ILE A 515 13.08 -15.09 -0.48
CA ILE A 515 14.02 -14.99 0.63
C ILE A 515 13.65 -13.73 1.42
N GLY A 516 13.41 -13.83 2.72
CA GLY A 516 12.95 -12.65 3.44
C GLY A 516 12.86 -12.73 4.96
N ASP A 517 12.17 -11.75 5.52
CA ASP A 517 11.95 -11.58 6.95
C ASP A 517 10.47 -11.81 7.34
N SER A 518 10.03 -11.18 8.44
CA SER A 518 8.67 -11.29 8.98
C SER A 518 7.58 -10.87 8.00
N ILE A 519 7.87 -9.95 7.06
CA ILE A 519 6.94 -9.54 6.00
C ILE A 519 6.71 -10.70 5.02
N THR A 520 7.76 -11.47 4.72
CA THR A 520 7.63 -12.68 3.88
C THR A 520 6.93 -13.80 4.64
N CYS A 521 7.08 -13.86 5.97
CA CYS A 521 6.42 -14.82 6.85
C CYS A 521 4.91 -14.62 7.05
N GLY A 522 4.37 -13.44 6.72
CA GLY A 522 2.98 -13.10 7.08
C GLY A 522 2.77 -12.96 8.59
N TYR A 523 3.77 -12.38 9.27
CA TYR A 523 3.76 -12.17 10.73
C TYR A 523 2.53 -11.39 11.18
N GLY A 524 1.74 -11.96 12.08
CA GLY A 524 0.59 -11.28 12.71
C GLY A 524 -0.59 -10.99 11.79
N VAL A 525 -0.57 -11.43 10.53
CA VAL A 525 -1.53 -11.04 9.48
C VAL A 525 -3.00 -11.39 9.80
N ASP A 526 -3.24 -12.35 10.70
CA ASP A 526 -4.58 -12.76 11.13
C ASP A 526 -5.15 -11.92 12.28
N ASP A 527 -4.36 -11.00 12.85
CA ASP A 527 -4.78 -10.15 13.96
C ASP A 527 -4.41 -8.68 13.69
N GLN A 528 -5.43 -7.87 13.33
CA GLN A 528 -5.30 -6.44 13.06
C GLN A 528 -5.26 -5.61 14.37
N SER A 529 -4.31 -5.94 15.24
CA SER A 529 -4.10 -5.28 16.53
C SER A 529 -2.61 -5.13 16.81
N THR A 530 -2.13 -3.89 16.88
CA THR A 530 -0.71 -3.59 17.11
C THR A 530 -0.22 -3.97 18.51
N THR A 531 -1.12 -4.25 19.44
CA THR A 531 -0.79 -4.56 20.85
C THR A 531 -1.02 -6.02 21.21
N SER A 532 -1.56 -6.81 20.28
CA SER A 532 -1.72 -8.24 20.50
C SER A 532 -0.36 -8.90 20.67
N HIS A 533 -0.32 -9.97 21.47
CA HIS A 533 0.89 -10.79 21.59
C HIS A 533 1.05 -11.61 20.31
N TRP A 534 2.26 -11.64 19.77
CA TRP A 534 2.56 -12.46 18.60
C TRP A 534 2.50 -13.96 18.91
N SER A 535 1.94 -14.74 18.00
CA SER A 535 2.06 -16.19 18.01
C SER A 535 1.90 -16.80 16.61
N THR A 536 2.32 -18.03 16.44
CA THR A 536 2.07 -18.82 15.22
C THR A 536 0.59 -18.98 14.87
N SER A 537 -0.34 -18.80 15.83
CA SER A 537 -1.79 -18.77 15.51
C SER A 537 -2.27 -17.52 14.81
N ASN A 538 -1.59 -16.38 14.96
CA ASN A 538 -1.95 -15.13 14.28
C ASN A 538 -1.06 -14.82 13.07
N SER A 539 -0.19 -15.74 12.68
CA SER A 539 0.69 -15.62 11.51
C SER A 539 0.33 -16.66 10.44
N ASP A 540 0.31 -16.24 9.18
CA ASP A 540 -0.13 -17.07 8.05
C ASP A 540 0.64 -16.70 6.77
N GLY A 541 1.59 -17.55 6.38
CA GLY A 541 2.36 -17.37 5.15
C GLY A 541 1.54 -17.40 3.86
N SER A 542 0.36 -18.03 3.86
CA SER A 542 -0.52 -18.07 2.67
C SER A 542 -1.17 -16.72 2.39
N LYS A 543 -1.19 -15.82 3.38
CA LYS A 543 -1.69 -14.45 3.25
C LYS A 543 -0.60 -13.43 2.94
N ALA A 544 0.66 -13.85 2.97
CA ALA A 544 1.80 -12.98 2.68
C ALA A 544 1.91 -12.67 1.17
N PHE A 545 2.54 -11.55 0.85
CA PHE A 545 2.71 -11.08 -0.53
C PHE A 545 3.43 -12.14 -1.39
N ALA A 546 4.38 -12.86 -0.82
CA ALA A 546 5.18 -13.86 -1.51
C ALA A 546 4.32 -15.02 -2.06
N TYR A 547 3.49 -15.62 -1.22
CA TYR A 547 2.58 -16.71 -1.64
C TYR A 547 1.58 -16.22 -2.69
N LYS A 548 0.96 -15.06 -2.43
CA LYS A 548 0.00 -14.44 -3.35
C LYS A 548 0.64 -14.11 -4.71
N THR A 549 1.91 -13.67 -4.74
CA THR A 549 2.63 -13.38 -5.99
C THR A 549 2.81 -14.66 -6.80
N ALA A 550 3.26 -15.75 -6.18
CA ALA A 550 3.40 -17.04 -6.84
C ALA A 550 2.06 -17.56 -7.41
N GLN A 551 0.96 -17.37 -6.67
CA GLN A 551 -0.38 -17.71 -7.16
C GLN A 551 -0.78 -16.88 -8.39
N LYS A 552 -0.64 -15.56 -8.34
CA LYS A 552 -0.95 -14.64 -9.46
C LYS A 552 -0.13 -14.96 -10.71
N LEU A 553 1.12 -15.40 -10.53
CA LEU A 553 2.03 -15.74 -11.62
C LEU A 553 1.88 -17.16 -12.15
N GLY A 554 1.02 -17.98 -11.51
CA GLY A 554 0.90 -19.39 -11.85
C GLY A 554 2.23 -20.14 -11.66
N ALA A 555 2.99 -19.80 -10.62
CA ALA A 555 4.30 -20.38 -10.34
C ALA A 555 4.26 -21.39 -9.18
N GLU A 556 5.17 -22.37 -9.21
CA GLU A 556 5.64 -23.05 -8.01
C GLU A 556 6.49 -22.09 -7.17
N TYR A 557 6.66 -22.41 -5.89
CA TYR A 557 7.40 -21.54 -4.99
C TYR A 557 8.28 -22.29 -3.98
N SER A 558 9.28 -21.58 -3.47
CA SER A 558 10.06 -21.92 -2.29
C SER A 558 10.13 -20.68 -1.40
N MET A 559 9.96 -20.83 -0.08
CA MET A 559 10.06 -19.72 0.87
C MET A 559 11.21 -19.99 1.84
N PHE A 560 12.15 -19.05 1.96
CA PHE A 560 13.26 -19.10 2.90
C PHE A 560 13.28 -17.80 3.71
N ALA A 561 12.46 -17.76 4.76
CA ALA A 561 12.24 -16.55 5.54
C ALA A 561 12.09 -16.83 7.04
N ALA A 562 12.57 -15.88 7.85
CA ALA A 562 12.47 -15.92 9.31
C ALA A 562 12.32 -14.51 9.89
N SER A 563 11.38 -14.35 10.82
CA SER A 563 11.07 -13.06 11.43
C SER A 563 12.24 -12.48 12.24
N GLY A 564 12.48 -11.18 12.05
CA GLY A 564 13.57 -10.45 12.69
C GLY A 564 14.95 -10.65 12.05
N PHE A 565 15.07 -11.40 10.95
CA PHE A 565 16.34 -11.64 10.28
C PHE A 565 16.66 -10.55 9.25
N GLY A 566 17.95 -10.26 9.08
CA GLY A 566 18.46 -9.34 8.05
C GLY A 566 19.60 -9.94 7.22
N VAL A 567 20.33 -9.06 6.53
CA VAL A 567 21.53 -9.42 5.75
C VAL A 567 22.80 -9.31 6.58
N ILE A 568 23.05 -8.13 7.17
CA ILE A 568 24.19 -7.87 8.06
C ILE A 568 23.79 -7.98 9.54
N SER A 569 22.54 -7.65 9.88
CA SER A 569 22.02 -7.72 11.25
C SER A 569 20.57 -8.11 11.27
N GLY A 570 20.19 -8.98 12.19
CA GLY A 570 18.79 -9.06 12.62
C GLY A 570 18.36 -7.81 13.37
N TYR A 571 17.07 -7.75 13.73
CA TYR A 571 16.49 -6.64 14.47
C TYR A 571 17.26 -6.39 15.77
N THR A 572 17.53 -5.12 16.07
CA THR A 572 18.25 -4.71 17.28
C THR A 572 17.90 -3.29 17.71
N GLY A 573 17.88 -3.06 19.02
CA GLY A 573 17.80 -1.72 19.61
C GLY A 573 19.17 -1.03 19.77
N GLY A 574 20.27 -1.73 19.47
CA GLY A 574 21.63 -1.29 19.77
C GLY A 574 22.69 -1.96 18.90
N ASP A 575 23.43 -2.90 19.49
CA ASP A 575 24.56 -3.58 18.83
C ASP A 575 24.11 -4.53 17.72
N ILE A 576 25.03 -4.84 16.80
CA ILE A 576 24.79 -5.74 15.67
C ILE A 576 24.33 -7.13 16.15
N ASN A 577 23.29 -7.68 15.51
CA ASN A 577 22.76 -9.00 15.80
C ASN A 577 23.09 -9.98 14.66
N THR A 578 24.27 -10.60 14.72
CA THR A 578 24.76 -11.50 13.67
C THR A 578 24.12 -12.89 13.70
N LEU A 579 23.46 -13.27 14.80
CA LEU A 579 22.79 -14.56 14.96
C LEU A 579 21.52 -14.67 14.10
N GLN A 580 20.92 -13.54 13.72
CA GLN A 580 19.68 -13.49 12.95
C GLN A 580 19.95 -12.89 11.57
N THR A 581 20.83 -13.53 10.80
CA THR A 581 21.10 -13.14 9.41
C THR A 581 20.79 -14.30 8.47
N ILE A 582 20.07 -14.05 7.38
CA ILE A 582 19.71 -15.06 6.38
C ILE A 582 20.93 -15.67 5.65
N PRO A 583 21.96 -14.89 5.24
CA PRO A 583 23.05 -15.41 4.41
C PRO A 583 23.80 -16.61 5.02
N GLN A 584 23.90 -16.68 6.35
CA GLN A 584 24.60 -17.77 7.03
C GLN A 584 23.84 -19.12 6.94
N TYR A 585 22.52 -19.07 6.70
CA TYR A 585 21.67 -20.26 6.66
C TYR A 585 21.22 -20.63 5.26
N TYR A 586 21.40 -19.77 4.25
CA TYR A 586 20.86 -19.97 2.90
C TYR A 586 21.25 -21.33 2.27
N GLY A 587 22.47 -21.81 2.56
CA GLY A 587 22.97 -23.11 2.07
C GLY A 587 22.34 -24.35 2.72
N SER A 588 21.52 -24.17 3.76
CA SER A 588 20.87 -25.26 4.50
C SER A 588 19.44 -25.49 4.01
N GLN A 589 18.84 -26.60 4.46
CA GLN A 589 17.44 -26.93 4.18
C GLN A 589 16.49 -25.85 4.70
N GLY A 590 16.84 -25.19 5.81
CA GLY A 590 16.03 -24.18 6.45
C GLY A 590 16.65 -23.74 7.77
N PHE A 591 16.04 -22.74 8.39
CA PHE A 591 16.37 -22.30 9.74
C PHE A 591 15.23 -22.63 10.70
N SER A 592 15.54 -23.06 11.93
CA SER A 592 14.58 -23.20 13.03
C SER A 592 15.29 -23.11 14.38
N TRP A 593 14.64 -22.53 15.39
CA TRP A 593 15.08 -22.61 16.79
C TRP A 593 14.88 -24.00 17.40
N TYR A 594 14.09 -24.84 16.71
CA TYR A 594 13.71 -26.18 17.15
C TYR A 594 14.31 -27.26 16.26
N THR A 595 14.37 -28.48 16.77
CA THR A 595 14.74 -29.66 15.98
C THR A 595 13.56 -30.15 15.16
N LEU A 596 13.84 -30.71 13.99
CA LEU A 596 12.90 -31.54 13.24
C LEU A 596 12.43 -32.74 14.09
N PRO A 597 11.30 -33.40 13.76
CA PRO A 597 10.81 -34.58 14.48
C PRO A 597 11.84 -35.71 14.63
N ASN A 598 12.78 -35.83 13.70
CA ASN A 598 13.87 -36.81 13.77
C ASN A 598 15.06 -36.39 14.65
N GLY A 599 14.98 -35.26 15.35
CA GLY A 599 16.01 -34.72 16.25
C GLY A 599 17.13 -33.92 15.58
N LYS A 600 17.15 -33.78 14.25
CA LYS A 600 18.16 -32.95 13.54
C LYS A 600 17.77 -31.48 13.56
N LYS A 601 18.75 -30.59 13.46
CA LYS A 601 18.50 -29.17 13.14
C LYS A 601 18.40 -29.00 11.63
N ALA A 602 17.48 -28.15 11.17
CA ALA A 602 17.35 -27.81 9.76
C ALA A 602 18.65 -27.22 9.17
N THR A 603 19.38 -26.46 10.00
CA THR A 603 20.66 -25.84 9.64
C THR A 603 21.80 -26.83 9.40
N ASP A 604 21.69 -28.05 9.93
CA ASP A 604 22.71 -29.10 9.79
C ASP A 604 22.50 -29.94 8.52
N ILE A 605 21.40 -29.70 7.80
CA ILE A 605 21.03 -30.40 6.58
C ILE A 605 21.34 -29.48 5.41
N ALA A 606 22.28 -29.85 4.54
CA ALA A 606 22.57 -29.08 3.34
C ALA A 606 21.38 -29.11 2.36
N TRP A 607 21.05 -27.97 1.75
CA TRP A 607 20.10 -27.94 0.64
C TRP A 607 20.78 -28.30 -0.67
N ASN A 608 20.15 -29.17 -1.45
CA ASN A 608 20.63 -29.51 -2.78
C ASN A 608 20.02 -28.56 -3.82
N PHE A 609 20.82 -27.60 -4.27
CA PHE A 609 20.42 -26.61 -5.26
C PHE A 609 20.34 -27.18 -6.69
N ASP A 610 20.97 -28.33 -6.96
CA ASP A 610 21.02 -28.92 -8.30
C ASP A 610 19.70 -29.58 -8.73
N VAL A 611 18.81 -29.86 -7.78
CA VAL A 611 17.55 -30.58 -8.04
C VAL A 611 16.45 -29.62 -8.48
N ASP A 612 16.58 -28.32 -8.21
CA ASP A 612 15.41 -27.46 -8.12
C ASP A 612 15.72 -25.95 -8.24
N GLU A 613 16.49 -25.55 -9.28
CA GLU A 613 16.80 -24.15 -9.56
C GLU A 613 15.53 -23.36 -9.94
N PRO A 614 15.25 -22.21 -9.30
CA PRO A 614 14.10 -21.36 -9.63
C PRO A 614 14.38 -20.47 -10.85
N ASP A 615 13.33 -20.10 -11.60
CA ASP A 615 13.46 -19.11 -12.69
C ASP A 615 13.74 -17.70 -12.14
N ALA A 616 13.20 -17.39 -10.96
CA ALA A 616 13.35 -16.11 -10.31
C ALA A 616 13.60 -16.25 -8.81
N ILE A 617 14.37 -15.33 -8.25
CA ILE A 617 14.61 -15.22 -6.80
C ILE A 617 14.22 -13.83 -6.33
N VAL A 618 13.31 -13.75 -5.37
CA VAL A 618 12.87 -12.48 -4.77
C VAL A 618 13.48 -12.37 -3.38
N ILE A 619 14.28 -11.33 -3.15
CA ILE A 619 14.86 -11.04 -1.84
C ILE A 619 14.10 -9.85 -1.25
N ASN A 620 13.46 -10.01 -0.10
CA ASN A 620 12.82 -8.94 0.66
C ASN A 620 13.48 -8.84 2.04
N LEU A 621 14.66 -8.22 2.07
CA LEU A 621 15.50 -8.05 3.26
C LEU A 621 16.07 -6.63 3.30
N GLY A 622 16.21 -6.10 4.51
CA GLY A 622 16.70 -4.75 4.78
C GLY A 622 15.91 -4.08 5.91
N THR A 623 14.66 -4.50 6.16
CA THR A 623 13.81 -3.94 7.22
C THR A 623 14.50 -4.04 8.59
N ASN A 624 14.99 -5.22 8.94
CA ASN A 624 15.65 -5.44 10.22
C ASN A 624 17.04 -4.80 10.30
N ASP A 625 17.79 -4.81 9.19
CA ASP A 625 19.09 -4.16 9.09
C ASP A 625 18.99 -2.65 9.36
N SER A 626 17.90 -2.01 8.94
CA SER A 626 17.64 -0.58 9.17
C SER A 626 17.64 -0.20 10.66
N SER A 627 17.23 -1.12 11.55
CA SER A 627 17.27 -0.91 13.00
C SER A 627 18.71 -0.78 13.54
N TYR A 628 19.67 -1.43 12.88
CA TYR A 628 21.10 -1.38 13.21
C TYR A 628 21.82 -0.21 12.50
N THR A 629 21.58 -0.04 11.21
CA THR A 629 22.28 0.95 10.36
C THR A 629 21.83 2.36 10.70
N LYS A 630 20.52 2.59 10.85
CA LYS A 630 19.94 3.93 11.06
C LYS A 630 20.51 4.93 10.03
N ASN A 631 20.93 6.12 10.47
CA ASN A 631 21.56 7.12 9.63
C ASN A 631 23.10 7.05 9.62
N ASP A 632 23.70 5.92 10.04
CA ASP A 632 25.14 5.74 10.05
C ASP A 632 25.64 5.25 8.68
N GLU A 633 26.31 6.13 7.94
CA GLU A 633 26.79 5.86 6.59
C GLU A 633 27.84 4.74 6.53
N ALA A 634 28.64 4.54 7.58
CA ALA A 634 29.60 3.44 7.61
C ALA A 634 28.89 2.08 7.76
N LYS A 635 27.82 2.04 8.56
CA LYS A 635 27.00 0.82 8.68
C LYS A 635 26.19 0.55 7.42
N LYS A 636 25.67 1.58 6.74
CA LYS A 636 25.01 1.46 5.44
C LYS A 636 25.96 0.90 4.38
N ALA A 637 27.19 1.42 4.31
CA ALA A 637 28.22 0.87 3.42
C ALA A 637 28.53 -0.60 3.73
N ALA A 638 28.66 -0.96 5.02
CA ALA A 638 28.86 -2.36 5.41
C ALA A 638 27.67 -3.27 5.02
N PHE A 639 26.44 -2.76 5.12
CA PHE A 639 25.25 -3.46 4.62
C PHE A 639 25.34 -3.71 3.11
N VAL A 640 25.72 -2.70 2.31
CA VAL A 640 25.92 -2.85 0.85
C VAL A 640 26.94 -3.96 0.56
N GLU A 641 28.11 -3.94 1.20
CA GLU A 641 29.15 -4.97 1.03
C GLU A 641 28.61 -6.37 1.33
N LYS A 642 27.90 -6.53 2.45
CA LYS A 642 27.33 -7.83 2.86
C LYS A 642 26.19 -8.29 1.96
N TYR A 643 25.42 -7.35 1.41
CA TYR A 643 24.38 -7.66 0.43
C TYR A 643 25.00 -8.12 -0.89
N VAL A 644 26.06 -7.46 -1.38
CA VAL A 644 26.82 -7.91 -2.56
C VAL A 644 27.39 -9.32 -2.37
N ASP A 645 27.97 -9.62 -1.19
CA ASP A 645 28.42 -10.98 -0.85
C ASP A 645 27.28 -12.00 -0.93
N PHE A 646 26.10 -11.62 -0.42
CA PHE A 646 24.93 -12.49 -0.46
C PHE A 646 24.41 -12.71 -1.87
N LEU A 647 24.38 -11.68 -2.72
CA LEU A 647 24.03 -11.80 -4.14
C LEU A 647 24.98 -12.76 -4.87
N LYS A 648 26.29 -12.67 -4.61
CA LYS A 648 27.29 -13.62 -5.13
C LYS A 648 27.01 -15.04 -4.63
N GLN A 649 26.65 -15.21 -3.36
CA GLN A 649 26.27 -16.51 -2.81
C GLN A 649 25.04 -17.08 -3.54
N ILE A 650 23.97 -16.29 -3.70
CA ILE A 650 22.75 -16.70 -4.40
C ILE A 650 23.05 -17.07 -5.85
N ARG A 651 23.77 -16.22 -6.59
CA ARG A 651 24.15 -16.49 -7.98
C ARG A 651 24.98 -17.76 -8.11
N SER A 652 25.90 -18.03 -7.19
CA SER A 652 26.71 -19.25 -7.22
C SER A 652 25.90 -20.54 -7.08
N LYS A 653 24.71 -20.45 -6.49
CA LYS A 653 23.79 -21.56 -6.27
C LYS A 653 22.67 -21.63 -7.33
N ASN A 654 22.36 -20.51 -7.96
CA ASN A 654 21.30 -20.37 -8.94
C ASN A 654 21.84 -19.56 -10.14
N PRO A 655 22.63 -20.19 -11.02
CA PRO A 655 23.39 -19.50 -12.06
C PRO A 655 22.52 -18.78 -13.11
N THR A 656 21.28 -19.18 -13.30
CA THR A 656 20.38 -18.69 -14.36
C THR A 656 19.22 -17.83 -13.86
N ALA A 657 18.85 -17.94 -12.59
CA ALA A 657 17.68 -17.26 -12.02
C ALA A 657 17.76 -15.72 -12.15
N THR A 658 16.67 -15.04 -12.51
CA THR A 658 16.61 -13.58 -12.40
C THR A 658 16.42 -13.17 -10.94
N ILE A 659 17.28 -12.30 -10.42
CA ILE A 659 17.23 -11.87 -9.01
C ILE A 659 16.48 -10.53 -8.89
N PHE A 660 15.48 -10.48 -8.01
CA PHE A 660 14.69 -9.30 -7.69
C PHE A 660 14.97 -8.88 -6.24
N CYS A 661 15.65 -7.75 -6.05
CA CYS A 661 15.92 -7.17 -4.74
C CYS A 661 14.83 -6.16 -4.38
N THR A 662 14.02 -6.49 -3.38
CA THR A 662 12.81 -5.75 -3.02
C THR A 662 12.90 -5.22 -1.59
N LEU A 663 12.33 -4.05 -1.33
CA LEU A 663 12.20 -3.48 0.02
C LEU A 663 11.14 -2.36 -0.01
N GLY A 664 10.43 -2.11 1.09
CA GLY A 664 9.67 -0.86 1.24
C GLY A 664 8.43 -0.91 2.12
N THR A 665 7.79 -2.08 2.26
CA THR A 665 6.45 -2.17 2.89
C THR A 665 6.43 -1.64 4.34
N MET A 666 7.46 -1.90 5.13
CA MET A 666 7.60 -1.38 6.50
C MET A 666 8.69 -0.30 6.60
N GLY A 667 8.91 0.46 5.52
CA GLY A 667 9.92 1.52 5.45
C GLY A 667 10.90 1.32 4.30
N GLN A 668 11.42 2.43 3.78
CA GLN A 668 12.24 2.49 2.57
C GLN A 668 13.68 2.97 2.85
N ASP A 669 14.06 3.17 4.11
CA ASP A 669 15.33 3.83 4.50
C ASP A 669 16.59 3.20 3.89
N LEU A 670 16.60 1.87 3.71
CA LEU A 670 17.72 1.15 3.10
C LEU A 670 17.52 0.80 1.61
N TYR A 671 16.41 1.20 0.98
CA TYR A 671 16.18 0.91 -0.43
C TYR A 671 17.29 1.49 -1.33
N PRO A 672 17.79 2.72 -1.12
CA PRO A 672 18.93 3.23 -1.89
C PRO A 672 20.18 2.36 -1.77
N GLN A 673 20.44 1.76 -0.60
CA GLN A 673 21.55 0.83 -0.42
C GLN A 673 21.31 -0.52 -1.09
N VAL A 674 20.05 -0.98 -1.19
CA VAL A 674 19.70 -2.17 -1.98
C VAL A 674 19.99 -1.91 -3.46
N GLU A 675 19.61 -0.75 -3.99
CA GLU A 675 19.96 -0.35 -5.36
C GLU A 675 21.47 -0.25 -5.58
N GLU A 676 22.19 0.34 -4.61
CA GLU A 676 23.65 0.43 -4.63
C GLU A 676 24.30 -0.96 -4.64
N ALA A 677 23.78 -1.92 -3.87
CA ALA A 677 24.28 -3.30 -3.86
C ALA A 677 24.04 -4.00 -5.20
N VAL A 678 22.86 -3.83 -5.82
CA VAL A 678 22.57 -4.37 -7.16
C VAL A 678 23.51 -3.78 -8.21
N ALA A 679 23.71 -2.45 -8.20
CA ALA A 679 24.60 -1.76 -9.11
C ALA A 679 26.07 -2.18 -8.92
N SER A 680 26.52 -2.29 -7.66
CA SER A 680 27.88 -2.72 -7.32
C SER A 680 28.13 -4.16 -7.73
N TYR A 681 27.20 -5.06 -7.43
CA TYR A 681 27.26 -6.46 -7.87
C TYR A 681 27.38 -6.57 -9.40
N SER A 682 26.52 -5.85 -10.13
CA SER A 682 26.51 -5.89 -11.60
C SER A 682 27.81 -5.35 -12.19
N LYS A 683 28.33 -4.26 -11.62
CA LYS A 683 29.61 -3.66 -12.00
C LYS A 683 30.80 -4.59 -11.73
N GLU A 684 30.81 -5.28 -10.59
CA GLU A 684 31.90 -6.17 -10.19
C GLU A 684 31.94 -7.48 -10.96
N THR A 685 30.77 -8.02 -11.32
CA THR A 685 30.65 -9.37 -11.90
C THR A 685 30.34 -9.37 -13.39
N GLY A 686 29.78 -8.28 -13.92
CA GLY A 686 29.23 -8.21 -15.27
C GLY A 686 27.86 -8.88 -15.44
N ASP A 687 27.31 -9.47 -14.38
CA ASP A 687 25.96 -10.06 -14.39
C ASP A 687 24.89 -8.96 -14.22
N ASN A 688 24.02 -8.82 -15.22
CA ASN A 688 22.90 -7.88 -15.22
C ASN A 688 21.54 -8.59 -15.10
N ASN A 689 21.51 -9.90 -14.84
CA ASN A 689 20.26 -10.64 -14.62
C ASN A 689 19.75 -10.47 -13.18
N ILE A 690 19.67 -9.21 -12.76
CA ILE A 690 19.31 -8.76 -11.42
C ILE A 690 18.66 -7.37 -11.53
N THR A 691 17.66 -7.10 -10.70
CA THR A 691 16.97 -5.82 -10.64
C THR A 691 16.51 -5.50 -9.22
N SER A 692 16.12 -4.25 -8.97
CA SER A 692 15.53 -3.79 -7.72
C SER A 692 14.08 -3.33 -7.90
N LEU A 693 13.26 -3.43 -6.84
CA LEU A 693 11.89 -2.91 -6.79
C LEU A 693 11.59 -2.32 -5.41
N GLU A 694 11.22 -1.04 -5.38
CA GLU A 694 10.70 -0.39 -4.18
C GLU A 694 9.22 -0.75 -4.02
N PHE A 695 8.85 -1.25 -2.84
CA PHE A 695 7.45 -1.37 -2.46
C PHE A 695 6.94 -0.05 -1.90
N ASP A 696 5.66 0.23 -2.12
CA ASP A 696 4.95 1.28 -1.37
C ASP A 696 5.01 0.97 0.13
N VAL A 697 5.23 2.01 0.93
CA VAL A 697 5.05 1.92 2.39
C VAL A 697 3.60 1.56 2.69
N GLN A 698 3.41 0.63 3.63
CA GLN A 698 2.08 0.21 4.06
C GLN A 698 1.21 1.41 4.43
N ASN A 699 0.01 1.43 3.88
CA ASN A 699 -0.92 2.53 4.12
C ASN A 699 -1.66 2.27 5.45
N MET A 700 -1.66 3.23 6.37
CA MET A 700 -2.31 3.07 7.70
C MET A 700 -3.82 2.87 7.57
N ASN A 701 -4.45 3.55 6.62
CA ASN A 701 -5.03 2.91 5.44
C ASN A 701 -5.80 1.60 5.64
N ASP A 702 -5.01 0.57 5.41
CA ASP A 702 -5.44 -0.81 5.28
C ASP A 702 -5.47 -1.50 6.64
N GLY A 703 -5.30 -0.73 7.72
CA GLY A 703 -4.99 -1.21 9.06
C GLY A 703 -3.52 -1.60 9.21
N VAL A 704 -3.19 -2.06 10.41
CA VAL A 704 -1.91 -2.67 10.74
C VAL A 704 -2.15 -3.85 11.68
N CYS A 705 -1.30 -4.86 11.57
CA CYS A 705 -1.32 -6.07 12.36
C CYS A 705 -0.41 -5.97 13.59
N VAL A 706 -0.27 -7.10 14.28
CA VAL A 706 0.65 -7.31 15.40
C VAL A 706 2.02 -6.66 15.15
N ASP A 707 2.50 -5.91 16.13
CA ASP A 707 3.78 -5.20 16.06
C ASP A 707 3.96 -4.34 14.80
N TRP A 708 2.87 -3.73 14.33
CA TRP A 708 2.83 -2.85 13.15
C TRP A 708 3.06 -3.54 11.81
N HIS A 709 2.94 -4.87 11.74
CA HIS A 709 3.13 -5.61 10.49
C HIS A 709 2.00 -5.35 9.47
N PRO A 710 2.23 -5.67 8.18
CA PRO A 710 1.25 -5.43 7.13
C PRO A 710 -0.02 -6.28 7.31
N THR A 711 -1.17 -5.70 7.01
CA THR A 711 -2.41 -6.47 6.88
C THR A 711 -2.43 -7.28 5.58
N GLU A 712 -3.35 -8.25 5.47
CA GLU A 712 -3.53 -9.01 4.23
C GLU A 712 -3.83 -8.09 3.03
N ALA A 713 -4.55 -6.98 3.23
CA ALA A 713 -4.82 -6.00 2.18
C ALA A 713 -3.54 -5.31 1.68
N THR A 714 -2.62 -4.97 2.58
CA THR A 714 -1.29 -4.46 2.21
C THR A 714 -0.47 -5.52 1.48
N HIS A 715 -0.51 -6.78 1.94
CA HIS A 715 0.14 -7.89 1.24
C HIS A 715 -0.41 -8.13 -0.18
N GLU A 716 -1.72 -7.97 -0.38
CA GLU A 716 -2.35 -8.07 -1.70
C GLU A 716 -1.82 -6.99 -2.65
N LYS A 717 -1.72 -5.74 -2.17
CA LYS A 717 -1.16 -4.62 -2.95
C LYS A 717 0.32 -4.81 -3.29
N ALA A 718 1.12 -5.30 -2.34
CA ALA A 718 2.53 -5.63 -2.58
C ALA A 718 2.67 -6.77 -3.60
N SER A 719 1.83 -7.81 -3.47
CA SER A 719 1.76 -8.94 -4.41
C SER A 719 1.39 -8.50 -5.82
N ASP A 720 0.40 -7.62 -5.96
CA ASP A 720 0.03 -7.01 -7.24
C ASP A 720 1.19 -6.25 -7.89
N THR A 721 1.87 -5.41 -7.12
CA THR A 721 3.02 -4.63 -7.62
C THR A 721 4.16 -5.54 -8.06
N LEU A 722 4.46 -6.59 -7.28
CA LEU A 722 5.52 -7.54 -7.60
C LEU A 722 5.17 -8.42 -8.80
N ALA A 723 3.96 -9.00 -8.85
CA ALA A 723 3.54 -9.86 -9.94
C ALA A 723 3.56 -9.13 -11.28
N ASP A 724 3.07 -7.89 -11.30
CA ASP A 724 3.08 -7.03 -12.50
C ASP A 724 4.52 -6.68 -12.92
N TYR A 725 5.41 -6.38 -11.97
CA TYR A 725 6.83 -6.11 -12.26
C TYR A 725 7.58 -7.33 -12.77
N MET A 726 7.41 -8.48 -12.12
CA MET A 726 8.01 -9.74 -12.56
C MET A 726 7.49 -10.14 -13.94
N SER A 727 6.19 -9.97 -14.22
CA SER A 727 5.63 -10.28 -15.55
C SER A 727 6.28 -9.44 -16.65
N TYR A 728 6.50 -8.15 -16.39
CA TYR A 728 7.22 -7.27 -17.29
C TYR A 728 8.68 -7.72 -17.52
N VAL A 729 9.43 -7.98 -16.45
CA VAL A 729 10.87 -8.35 -16.54
C VAL A 729 11.07 -9.73 -17.16
N MET A 730 10.25 -10.71 -16.77
CA MET A 730 10.39 -12.10 -17.19
C MET A 730 9.66 -12.43 -18.49
N GLY A 731 8.79 -11.54 -18.98
CA GLY A 731 7.90 -11.79 -20.12
C GLY A 731 6.84 -12.87 -19.83
N TRP A 732 6.31 -12.87 -18.60
CA TRP A 732 5.32 -13.86 -18.14
C TRP A 732 3.87 -13.48 -18.44
#